data_AF-A0A167EMT1-F1
#
_entry.id   AF-A0A167EMT1-F1
#
_cell.length_a   1.000
_cell.length_b   1.000
_cell.length_c   1.000
_cell.angle_alpha   90.00
_cell.angle_beta   90.00
_cell.angle_gamma   90.00
#
_symmetry.space_group_name_H-M   'P 1'
#
loop_
_entity.id
_entity.type
_entity.pdbx_description
1 polymer ?
#
loop_
_entity_poly.entity_id
_entity_poly.type
_entity_poly.pdbx_seq_one_letter_code
_entity_poly.pdbx_strand_id
1 'polypeptide(L)'
;MEDVHTEVWQKVRSQFNYEARTKSVTRKYCFELPDVPAKADYYKMLLPYDRPLPENFEKQLRTVSRIFGSRTGMFEQFVLARNIMGPGWLEVSNGVFDQGVETTSKVSVGVEDPFEITPLADSVAPPPPFTLMSISIKTVMNHKDNKHEIVAITSRVYKNVAHDTTVPAEKLNSTVVTIVRPVDKVFPVGFEDEMKKLNHPGRTFVKVNNESQLLNYFRSQIQKQDPDVILGHQLENIQLNIILHRMKALNTADWYKVGRFRHRKWPNRLEVFDCRNIFAGRLLADISNDMGRSITLKCDTWSLTEMTSLYLGQERDDISNDISEFKGIHEAGGLLLVLQKSELDTKFVAAIALKVQLLALSKQLTNLAGNSWARTLSGTRSDRNDFILLHEFFRQKYIVPDKERRGDKPKDKYQGGLVFEPEKGLYKSVVLVMDFNSLYPSIIQEYNICFTTVDRSKFDAESKEPPPVPDSTVERGILPRLIENLVTRRREVKRLIKSPDATEAEKAQWDIKQQALKLTANSMYGCLGSQNSRFYAQALAVLTTSRGREILSNTRRLMEDNGLKVIYGDTDSVMISTTALDYQEALVIGNEMKKKVNEHYKRLEIDIDNVFKRLLLLQKKKYAALNMSQTADGEIKTSMEIKGLDMKRREYCQLSKDVSKYILDQLLEEENEEAIINNIHDYLQTLGEDIRANKIHTSKFLIKNKLGKDPTAYPKDKPPQVHLALRRMKQGDIIKIDDVISYIIVGGELEGRPVGERAYTYSEVIKGKLQVDGEYYILHQIFPAVKRLCAHLEGTDETRIAECLGLDLKKHNISLPSPNSNISNFQPLESTISDEERFRDTQKLVITCACGEKIVYEGIGATDISLDDKGLRCPACNESIRFFKINAQLEYLIRSVIAKYYEGWLACDDSACGTRTRQINVYGKKCSGQEGTCRGLMSYEFSDKKVYNQLLYLESLFDVEKIKKKANSSTDVNKQEIIVTAERNRERFNASRSVVAKYLDKSGRRYVDMYGIFNFM
;
A
#
# COMPACT_ATOMS: atom_id res chain seq x y z
N MET A 1 -0.96 47.65 -21.35
CA MET A 1 -2.24 46.89 -21.44
C MET A 1 -2.97 47.14 -22.75
N GLU A 2 -3.00 48.37 -23.27
CA GLU A 2 -3.55 48.66 -24.60
C GLU A 2 -2.80 47.95 -25.73
N ASP A 3 -1.46 47.85 -25.66
CA ASP A 3 -0.66 47.08 -26.62
C ASP A 3 -1.05 45.59 -26.63
N VAL A 4 -1.24 45.02 -25.43
CA VAL A 4 -1.70 43.63 -25.26
C VAL A 4 -3.10 43.45 -25.85
N HIS A 5 -4.03 44.36 -25.55
CA HIS A 5 -5.36 44.34 -26.14
C HIS A 5 -5.28 44.36 -27.67
N THR A 6 -4.53 45.32 -28.22
CA THR A 6 -4.42 45.54 -29.66
C THR A 6 -3.85 44.31 -30.36
N GLU A 7 -2.73 43.77 -29.89
CA GLU A 7 -2.11 42.59 -30.48
C GLU A 7 -3.02 41.35 -30.37
N VAL A 8 -3.49 41.03 -29.16
CA VAL A 8 -4.26 39.82 -28.91
C VAL A 8 -5.59 39.87 -29.65
N TRP A 9 -6.32 40.99 -29.56
CA TRP A 9 -7.62 41.14 -30.21
C TRP A 9 -7.52 41.12 -31.73
N GLN A 10 -6.53 41.80 -32.32
CA GLN A 10 -6.33 41.76 -33.76
C GLN A 10 -6.01 40.35 -34.25
N LYS A 11 -5.14 39.61 -33.56
CA LYS A 11 -4.82 38.22 -33.95
C LYS A 11 -5.99 37.28 -33.78
N VAL A 12 -6.71 37.36 -32.66
CA VAL A 12 -7.88 36.51 -32.42
C VAL A 12 -8.96 36.77 -33.47
N ARG A 13 -9.23 38.04 -33.78
CA ARG A 13 -10.23 38.44 -34.77
C ARG A 13 -9.81 38.03 -36.19
N SER A 14 -8.57 38.31 -36.60
CA SER A 14 -8.08 38.03 -37.95
C SER A 14 -7.91 36.53 -38.24
N GLN A 15 -7.41 35.75 -37.27
CA GLN A 15 -7.12 34.33 -37.48
C GLN A 15 -8.34 33.44 -37.22
N PHE A 16 -9.24 33.83 -36.31
CA PHE A 16 -10.31 32.94 -35.85
C PHE A 16 -11.72 33.52 -35.92
N ASN A 17 -11.89 34.81 -36.20
CA ASN A 17 -13.19 35.49 -36.27
C ASN A 17 -14.06 35.27 -35.02
N TYR A 18 -13.48 35.44 -33.83
CA TYR A 18 -14.18 35.26 -32.55
C TYR A 18 -14.78 36.58 -32.04
N GLU A 19 -15.97 36.49 -31.45
CA GLU A 19 -16.47 37.50 -30.51
C GLU A 19 -15.92 37.16 -29.12
N ALA A 20 -15.21 38.10 -28.48
CA ALA A 20 -14.68 37.91 -27.14
C ALA A 20 -15.02 39.09 -26.25
N ARG A 21 -15.32 38.81 -24.98
CA ARG A 21 -15.43 39.85 -23.94
C ARG A 21 -14.08 39.98 -23.24
N THR A 22 -13.58 41.20 -23.14
CA THR A 22 -12.23 41.46 -22.61
C THR A 22 -12.27 42.46 -21.47
N LYS A 23 -11.38 42.29 -20.48
CA LYS A 23 -11.27 43.19 -19.33
C LYS A 23 -9.87 43.13 -18.73
N SER A 24 -9.31 44.28 -18.35
CA SER A 24 -8.10 44.34 -17.53
C SER A 24 -8.42 43.94 -16.09
N VAL A 25 -7.66 43.01 -15.52
CA VAL A 25 -7.87 42.51 -14.15
C VAL A 25 -6.56 42.31 -13.42
N THR A 26 -6.47 42.77 -12.18
CA THR A 26 -5.34 42.42 -11.30
C THR A 26 -5.53 41.02 -10.71
N ARG A 27 -4.50 40.18 -10.77
CA ARG A 27 -4.50 38.83 -10.19
C ARG A 27 -3.20 38.52 -9.46
N LYS A 28 -3.27 37.56 -8.56
CA LYS A 28 -2.12 37.03 -7.82
C LYS A 28 -1.68 35.67 -8.41
N TYR A 29 -0.42 35.32 -8.25
CA TYR A 29 0.13 34.01 -8.62
C TYR A 29 1.18 33.59 -7.59
N CYS A 30 1.25 32.29 -7.28
CA CYS A 30 2.18 31.78 -6.27
C CYS A 30 2.53 30.30 -6.48
N PHE A 31 2.58 29.82 -7.72
CA PHE A 31 2.84 28.42 -8.04
C PHE A 31 4.16 28.26 -8.81
N GLU A 32 4.42 27.06 -9.32
CA GLU A 32 5.76 26.62 -9.73
C GLU A 32 6.26 27.18 -11.08
N LEU A 33 5.45 27.93 -11.82
CA LEU A 33 5.92 28.47 -13.11
C LEU A 33 6.90 29.64 -12.88
N PRO A 34 8.10 29.60 -13.49
CA PRO A 34 9.08 30.67 -13.38
C PRO A 34 8.62 31.92 -14.14
N ASP A 35 9.19 33.05 -13.76
CA ASP A 35 9.00 34.37 -14.38
C ASP A 35 7.55 34.90 -14.37
N VAL A 36 6.71 34.38 -13.46
CA VAL A 36 5.36 34.89 -13.23
C VAL A 36 5.36 35.76 -11.96
N PRO A 37 5.05 37.06 -12.06
CA PRO A 37 5.05 37.95 -10.90
C PRO A 37 3.96 37.56 -9.89
N ALA A 38 4.24 37.73 -8.59
CA ALA A 38 3.32 37.38 -7.51
C ALA A 38 1.98 38.12 -7.58
N LYS A 39 1.98 39.33 -8.14
CA LYS A 39 0.80 40.14 -8.45
C LYS A 39 1.07 40.97 -9.70
N ALA A 40 0.17 40.93 -10.66
CA ALA A 40 0.24 41.73 -11.87
C ALA A 40 -1.14 42.00 -12.46
N ASP A 41 -1.20 42.91 -13.42
CA ASP A 41 -2.37 43.14 -14.25
C ASP A 41 -2.37 42.19 -15.45
N TYR A 42 -3.51 41.54 -15.67
CA TYR A 42 -3.71 40.52 -16.69
C TYR A 42 -4.82 40.95 -17.65
N TYR A 43 -4.67 40.56 -18.91
CA TYR A 43 -5.69 40.71 -19.92
C TYR A 43 -6.64 39.52 -19.88
N LYS A 44 -7.81 39.67 -19.24
CA LYS A 44 -8.81 38.61 -19.19
C LYS A 44 -9.63 38.63 -20.47
N MET A 45 -9.63 37.52 -21.19
CA MET A 45 -10.44 37.28 -22.38
C MET A 45 -11.38 36.09 -22.15
N LEU A 46 -12.66 36.26 -22.44
CA LEU A 46 -13.65 35.19 -22.41
C LEU A 46 -13.94 34.74 -23.83
N LEU A 47 -13.78 33.44 -24.08
CA LEU A 47 -13.99 32.81 -25.38
C LEU A 47 -15.07 31.72 -25.30
N PRO A 48 -15.80 31.48 -26.40
CA PRO A 48 -16.69 30.32 -26.51
C PRO A 48 -15.95 28.99 -26.34
N TYR A 49 -16.55 28.03 -25.64
CA TYR A 49 -15.94 26.72 -25.35
C TYR A 49 -15.80 25.81 -26.58
N ASP A 50 -16.62 26.02 -27.62
CA ASP A 50 -16.55 25.33 -28.91
C ASP A 50 -15.37 25.80 -29.78
N ARG A 51 -14.71 26.90 -29.37
CA ARG A 51 -13.68 27.60 -30.13
C ARG A 51 -12.46 27.96 -29.26
N PRO A 52 -11.73 26.95 -28.73
CA PRO A 52 -10.56 27.19 -27.89
C PRO A 52 -9.37 27.73 -28.71
N LEU A 53 -8.47 28.46 -28.05
CA LEU A 53 -7.21 28.91 -28.67
C LEU A 53 -6.28 27.71 -28.96
N PRO A 54 -5.55 27.71 -30.09
CA PRO A 54 -4.52 26.71 -30.36
C PRO A 54 -3.40 26.74 -29.33
N GLU A 55 -2.78 25.58 -29.04
CA GLU A 55 -1.72 25.46 -28.03
C GLU A 55 -0.51 26.37 -28.30
N ASN A 56 -0.20 26.65 -29.56
CA ASN A 56 0.93 27.49 -29.97
C ASN A 56 0.57 28.98 -30.11
N PHE A 57 -0.64 29.40 -29.75
CA PHE A 57 -1.09 30.80 -29.90
C PHE A 57 -0.22 31.77 -29.09
N GLU A 58 0.18 31.38 -27.89
CA GLU A 58 1.08 32.17 -27.01
C GLU A 58 2.39 32.55 -27.72
N LYS A 59 3.01 31.62 -28.45
CA LYS A 59 4.29 31.84 -29.15
C LYS A 59 4.19 32.87 -30.28
N GLN A 60 2.99 33.21 -30.72
CA GLN A 60 2.79 34.20 -31.76
C GLN A 60 2.76 35.62 -31.19
N LEU A 61 2.57 35.80 -29.88
CA LEU A 61 2.40 37.09 -29.23
C LEU A 61 3.75 37.67 -28.80
N ARG A 62 3.93 38.97 -28.98
CA ARG A 62 5.13 39.71 -28.55
C ARG A 62 4.92 40.39 -27.20
N THR A 63 3.70 40.83 -26.92
CA THR A 63 3.33 41.58 -25.70
C THR A 63 2.92 40.69 -24.54
N VAL A 64 2.78 39.37 -24.76
CA VAL A 64 2.32 38.39 -23.77
C VAL A 64 3.40 37.36 -23.53
N SER A 65 3.87 37.24 -22.28
CA SER A 65 4.82 36.21 -21.89
C SER A 65 4.15 34.86 -21.62
N ARG A 66 2.88 34.85 -21.19
CA ARG A 66 2.15 33.63 -20.84
C ARG A 66 0.62 33.77 -20.86
N ILE A 67 -0.08 32.69 -21.22
CA ILE A 67 -1.53 32.54 -21.19
C ILE A 67 -1.92 31.48 -20.17
N PHE A 68 -2.92 31.80 -19.33
CA PHE A 68 -3.48 30.89 -18.33
C PHE A 68 -4.94 30.53 -18.65
N GLY A 69 -5.39 29.37 -18.20
CA GLY A 69 -6.79 28.95 -18.27
C GLY A 69 -7.25 28.53 -19.66
N SER A 70 -6.32 28.30 -20.60
CA SER A 70 -6.65 27.92 -21.98
C SER A 70 -7.33 26.56 -22.10
N ARG A 71 -7.16 25.70 -21.08
CA ARG A 71 -7.69 24.32 -21.03
C ARG A 71 -8.65 24.08 -19.87
N THR A 72 -9.10 25.14 -19.20
CA THR A 72 -10.00 25.01 -18.04
C THR A 72 -11.36 24.48 -18.47
N GLY A 73 -11.74 23.30 -17.98
CA GLY A 73 -13.01 22.67 -18.35
C GLY A 73 -14.23 23.46 -17.88
N MET A 74 -15.33 23.38 -18.63
CA MET A 74 -16.57 24.12 -18.36
C MET A 74 -17.13 23.85 -16.95
N PHE A 75 -17.15 22.58 -16.51
CA PHE A 75 -17.60 22.22 -15.16
C PHE A 75 -16.79 22.93 -14.06
N GLU A 76 -15.45 22.93 -14.20
CA GLU A 76 -14.57 23.60 -13.24
C GLU A 76 -14.84 25.10 -13.20
N GLN A 77 -14.88 25.75 -14.36
CA GLN A 77 -15.14 27.18 -14.45
C GLN A 77 -16.49 27.55 -13.85
N PHE A 78 -17.53 26.75 -14.11
CA PHE A 78 -18.88 26.98 -13.60
C PHE A 78 -18.94 26.89 -12.07
N VAL A 79 -18.44 25.80 -11.47
CA VAL A 79 -18.52 25.62 -10.02
C VAL A 79 -17.67 26.64 -9.26
N LEU A 80 -16.52 27.05 -9.80
CA LEU A 80 -15.68 28.09 -9.21
C LEU A 80 -16.33 29.48 -9.31
N ALA A 81 -16.85 29.83 -10.49
CA ALA A 81 -17.50 31.13 -10.72
C ALA A 81 -18.76 31.30 -9.87
N ARG A 82 -19.53 30.22 -9.66
CA ARG A 82 -20.77 30.24 -8.87
C ARG A 82 -20.59 29.79 -7.42
N ASN A 83 -19.37 29.47 -7.00
CA ASN A 83 -19.06 29.00 -5.64
C ASN A 83 -19.91 27.78 -5.21
N ILE A 84 -20.12 26.83 -6.14
CA ILE A 84 -20.91 25.62 -5.89
C ILE A 84 -20.02 24.61 -5.16
N MET A 85 -20.36 24.33 -3.91
CA MET A 85 -19.63 23.41 -3.03
C MET A 85 -20.31 22.04 -2.97
N GLY A 86 -20.34 21.32 -4.10
CA GLY A 86 -20.94 19.98 -4.20
C GLY A 86 -22.48 20.00 -4.33
N PRO A 87 -23.16 18.86 -4.10
CA PRO A 87 -24.63 18.78 -4.13
C PRO A 87 -25.28 19.68 -3.06
N GLY A 88 -26.15 20.57 -3.53
CA GLY A 88 -26.96 21.50 -2.73
C GLY A 88 -28.10 22.08 -3.58
N TRP A 89 -28.98 22.87 -2.95
CA TRP A 89 -30.06 23.55 -3.64
C TRP A 89 -29.52 24.70 -4.49
N LEU A 90 -30.01 24.81 -5.72
CA LEU A 90 -29.69 25.90 -6.65
C LEU A 90 -30.99 26.60 -7.02
N GLU A 91 -30.97 27.93 -6.97
CA GLU A 91 -31.99 28.78 -7.56
C GLU A 91 -31.57 29.11 -9.00
N VAL A 92 -32.53 29.04 -9.92
CA VAL A 92 -32.33 29.34 -11.33
C VAL A 92 -33.28 30.47 -11.70
N SER A 93 -32.75 31.68 -11.87
CA SER A 93 -33.50 32.84 -12.34
C SER A 93 -33.59 32.83 -13.87
N ASN A 94 -34.68 33.38 -14.42
CA ASN A 94 -34.90 33.53 -15.88
C ASN A 94 -34.76 32.23 -16.71
N GLY A 95 -34.97 31.08 -16.07
CA GLY A 95 -34.86 29.79 -16.73
C GLY A 95 -35.98 29.57 -17.76
N VAL A 96 -35.60 29.06 -18.93
CA VAL A 96 -36.54 28.68 -20.00
C VAL A 96 -36.76 27.18 -19.95
N PHE A 97 -37.99 26.75 -19.71
CA PHE A 97 -38.34 25.33 -19.71
C PHE A 97 -38.18 24.73 -21.12
N ASP A 98 -37.62 23.52 -21.17
CA ASP A 98 -37.48 22.72 -22.39
C ASP A 98 -36.67 23.37 -23.53
N GLN A 99 -35.79 24.32 -23.20
CA GLN A 99 -34.83 24.87 -24.14
C GLN A 99 -33.72 23.85 -24.44
N GLY A 100 -33.60 23.43 -25.71
CA GLY A 100 -32.47 22.61 -26.19
C GLY A 100 -32.41 21.18 -25.65
N VAL A 101 -33.56 20.51 -25.46
CA VAL A 101 -33.67 19.23 -24.73
C VAL A 101 -32.82 18.10 -25.33
N GLU A 102 -31.67 17.85 -24.70
CA GLU A 102 -30.83 16.66 -24.86
C GLU A 102 -30.86 15.77 -23.60
N THR A 103 -31.93 15.84 -22.81
CA THR A 103 -32.09 15.06 -21.56
C THR A 103 -33.28 14.12 -21.59
N THR A 104 -33.26 13.08 -20.76
CA THR A 104 -34.40 12.18 -20.49
C THR A 104 -35.07 12.46 -19.14
N SER A 105 -34.64 13.52 -18.44
CA SER A 105 -35.28 13.99 -17.21
C SER A 105 -36.71 14.47 -17.47
N LYS A 106 -37.56 14.43 -16.43
CA LYS A 106 -38.97 14.86 -16.53
C LYS A 106 -39.14 16.37 -16.78
N VAL A 107 -38.19 17.16 -16.30
CA VAL A 107 -38.17 18.63 -16.43
C VAL A 107 -36.77 19.03 -16.88
N SER A 108 -36.70 19.99 -17.79
CA SER A 108 -35.44 20.60 -18.21
C SER A 108 -35.58 22.12 -18.23
N VAL A 109 -34.54 22.80 -17.77
CA VAL A 109 -34.49 24.28 -17.71
C VAL A 109 -33.16 24.71 -18.29
N GLY A 110 -33.22 25.54 -19.32
CA GLY A 110 -32.07 26.21 -19.92
C GLY A 110 -31.91 27.62 -19.40
N VAL A 111 -30.67 28.11 -19.39
CA VAL A 111 -30.28 29.45 -18.93
C VAL A 111 -29.18 29.94 -19.85
N GLU A 112 -29.24 31.20 -20.28
CA GLU A 112 -28.22 31.78 -21.18
C GLU A 112 -26.98 32.24 -20.42
N ASP A 113 -27.16 32.81 -19.22
CA ASP A 113 -26.06 33.28 -18.39
C ASP A 113 -25.84 32.35 -17.17
N PRO A 114 -24.66 31.71 -17.03
CA PRO A 114 -24.36 30.94 -15.83
C PRO A 114 -24.45 31.75 -14.53
N PHE A 115 -24.44 33.09 -14.57
CA PHE A 115 -24.65 34.01 -13.43
C PHE A 115 -26.10 34.08 -12.89
N GLU A 116 -27.06 33.44 -13.56
CA GLU A 116 -28.45 33.31 -13.08
C GLU A 116 -28.70 32.06 -12.21
N ILE A 117 -27.68 31.19 -12.04
CA ILE A 117 -27.73 29.98 -11.19
C ILE A 117 -27.04 30.17 -9.82
N THR A 118 -27.77 30.52 -8.78
CA THR A 118 -27.25 30.82 -7.44
C THR A 118 -27.36 29.63 -6.48
N PRO A 119 -26.30 29.27 -5.72
CA PRO A 119 -26.44 28.30 -4.64
C PRO A 119 -27.25 28.89 -3.49
N LEU A 120 -28.22 28.12 -2.98
CA LEU A 120 -29.00 28.47 -1.80
C LEU A 120 -28.32 27.94 -0.54
N ALA A 121 -28.61 28.57 0.61
CA ALA A 121 -28.12 28.09 1.90
C ALA A 121 -28.75 26.74 2.26
N ASP A 122 -27.99 25.88 2.94
CA ASP A 122 -28.43 24.53 3.34
C ASP A 122 -29.69 24.53 4.24
N SER A 123 -30.04 25.66 4.86
CA SER A 123 -31.19 25.81 5.76
C SER A 123 -32.54 26.02 5.05
N VAL A 124 -32.55 26.22 3.72
CA VAL A 124 -33.78 26.56 2.99
C VAL A 124 -34.72 25.37 2.87
N ALA A 125 -34.20 24.17 2.61
CA ALA A 125 -34.99 22.96 2.54
C ALA A 125 -34.12 21.72 2.80
N PRO A 126 -34.66 20.68 3.45
CA PRO A 126 -33.92 19.43 3.63
C PRO A 126 -33.57 18.83 2.26
N PRO A 127 -32.46 18.08 2.15
CA PRO A 127 -32.13 17.37 0.92
C PRO A 127 -33.26 16.42 0.52
N PRO A 128 -33.63 16.38 -0.78
CA PRO A 128 -34.70 15.50 -1.23
C PRO A 128 -34.31 14.03 -1.06
N PRO A 129 -35.28 13.13 -0.85
CA PRO A 129 -35.01 11.72 -0.83
C PRO A 129 -34.73 11.20 -2.25
N PHE A 130 -33.96 10.12 -2.34
CA PHE A 130 -33.50 9.51 -3.59
C PHE A 130 -34.26 8.23 -3.93
N THR A 131 -34.27 7.91 -5.22
CA THR A 131 -34.59 6.56 -5.71
C THR A 131 -33.30 5.78 -5.91
N LEU A 132 -33.12 4.71 -5.14
CA LEU A 132 -31.95 3.82 -5.22
C LEU A 132 -32.33 2.57 -6.02
N MET A 133 -31.50 2.19 -7.00
CA MET A 133 -31.66 0.93 -7.74
C MET A 133 -30.39 0.07 -7.58
N SER A 134 -30.51 -1.06 -6.90
CA SER A 134 -29.44 -2.06 -6.80
C SER A 134 -29.58 -3.09 -7.92
N ILE A 135 -28.49 -3.40 -8.62
CA ILE A 135 -28.51 -4.32 -9.78
C ILE A 135 -27.57 -5.51 -9.59
N SER A 136 -27.95 -6.63 -10.20
CA SER A 136 -27.13 -7.84 -10.34
C SER A 136 -27.43 -8.49 -11.70
N ILE A 137 -26.41 -9.06 -12.34
CA ILE A 137 -26.55 -9.74 -13.63
C ILE A 137 -26.07 -11.18 -13.55
N LYS A 138 -26.67 -12.04 -14.38
CA LYS A 138 -26.20 -13.40 -14.62
C LYS A 138 -25.98 -13.62 -16.11
N THR A 139 -24.85 -14.23 -16.45
CA THR A 139 -24.33 -14.39 -17.79
C THR A 139 -24.01 -15.86 -18.08
N VAL A 140 -23.85 -16.18 -19.37
CA VAL A 140 -23.32 -17.47 -19.84
C VAL A 140 -22.22 -17.19 -20.86
N MET A 141 -21.10 -17.91 -20.81
CA MET A 141 -20.04 -17.78 -21.79
C MET A 141 -20.39 -18.54 -23.08
N ASN A 142 -20.50 -17.83 -24.19
CA ASN A 142 -20.54 -18.45 -25.51
C ASN A 142 -19.10 -18.72 -25.96
N HIS A 143 -18.68 -19.99 -25.83
CA HIS A 143 -17.32 -20.42 -26.18
C HIS A 143 -17.00 -20.32 -27.68
N LYS A 144 -17.99 -20.28 -28.57
CA LYS A 144 -17.76 -20.15 -30.02
C LYS A 144 -17.34 -18.73 -30.37
N ASP A 145 -18.05 -17.75 -29.81
CA ASP A 145 -17.82 -16.33 -30.10
C ASP A 145 -16.89 -15.65 -29.08
N ASN A 146 -16.49 -16.38 -28.03
CA ASN A 146 -15.71 -15.91 -26.89
C ASN A 146 -16.32 -14.65 -26.24
N LYS A 147 -17.65 -14.68 -26.02
CA LYS A 147 -18.43 -13.56 -25.47
C LYS A 147 -19.36 -14.04 -24.38
N HIS A 148 -19.45 -13.28 -23.30
CA HIS A 148 -20.54 -13.44 -22.34
C HIS A 148 -21.84 -12.94 -22.95
N GLU A 149 -22.93 -13.64 -22.68
CA GLU A 149 -24.29 -13.24 -23.00
C GLU A 149 -25.11 -13.12 -21.73
N ILE A 150 -25.98 -12.12 -21.63
CA ILE A 150 -26.79 -11.89 -20.43
C ILE A 150 -28.00 -12.84 -20.44
N VAL A 151 -28.14 -13.62 -19.37
CA VAL A 151 -29.28 -14.53 -19.14
C VAL A 151 -30.34 -13.83 -18.29
N ALA A 152 -29.91 -13.13 -17.24
CA ALA A 152 -30.82 -12.45 -16.34
C ALA A 152 -30.26 -11.11 -15.84
N ILE A 153 -31.16 -10.15 -15.62
CA ILE A 153 -30.88 -8.91 -14.88
C ILE A 153 -31.90 -8.80 -13.76
N THR A 154 -31.40 -8.70 -12.53
CA THR A 154 -32.20 -8.43 -11.35
C THR A 154 -31.98 -6.99 -10.91
N SER A 155 -33.08 -6.28 -10.66
CA SER A 155 -33.06 -4.91 -10.16
C SER A 155 -33.97 -4.78 -8.94
N ARG A 156 -33.45 -4.17 -7.87
CA ARG A 156 -34.18 -3.86 -6.65
C ARG A 156 -34.23 -2.36 -6.47
N VAL A 157 -35.44 -1.81 -6.34
CA VAL A 157 -35.68 -0.37 -6.23
C VAL A 157 -36.21 -0.01 -4.86
N TYR A 158 -35.55 0.94 -4.21
CA TYR A 158 -35.99 1.60 -2.99
C TYR A 158 -36.34 3.05 -3.33
N LYS A 159 -37.56 3.47 -3.00
CA LYS A 159 -38.05 4.84 -3.26
C LYS A 159 -38.06 5.65 -1.98
N ASN A 160 -37.94 6.97 -2.13
CA ASN A 160 -38.01 7.93 -1.03
C ASN A 160 -36.98 7.66 0.09
N VAL A 161 -35.74 7.32 -0.28
CA VAL A 161 -34.67 7.02 0.68
C VAL A 161 -33.80 8.25 0.91
N ALA A 162 -33.69 8.71 2.16
CA ALA A 162 -32.74 9.76 2.51
C ALA A 162 -31.29 9.25 2.31
N HIS A 163 -30.42 10.07 1.71
CA HIS A 163 -29.00 9.73 1.47
C HIS A 163 -28.18 9.42 2.72
N ASP A 164 -28.64 9.88 3.87
CA ASP A 164 -28.07 9.75 5.21
C ASP A 164 -28.94 8.90 6.14
N THR A 165 -29.82 8.08 5.56
CA THR A 165 -30.64 7.15 6.34
C THR A 165 -29.76 6.19 7.13
N THR A 166 -30.07 6.03 8.42
CA THR A 166 -29.51 4.98 9.28
C THR A 166 -30.40 3.74 9.33
N VAL A 167 -31.56 3.77 8.65
CA VAL A 167 -32.50 2.66 8.61
C VAL A 167 -31.90 1.51 7.79
N PRO A 168 -31.82 0.29 8.35
CA PRO A 168 -31.33 -0.89 7.64
C PRO A 168 -32.17 -1.21 6.40
N ALA A 169 -31.54 -1.75 5.36
CA ALA A 169 -32.21 -2.08 4.10
C ALA A 169 -33.37 -3.07 4.25
N GLU A 170 -33.36 -3.90 5.30
CA GLU A 170 -34.41 -4.87 5.62
C GLU A 170 -35.72 -4.20 6.04
N LYS A 171 -35.64 -3.00 6.61
CA LYS A 171 -36.81 -2.24 7.08
C LYS A 171 -37.35 -1.29 6.00
N LEU A 172 -36.64 -1.12 4.88
CA LEU A 172 -37.06 -0.26 3.80
C LEU A 172 -37.92 -1.02 2.80
N ASN A 173 -39.03 -0.39 2.39
CA ASN A 173 -39.88 -0.91 1.33
C ASN A 173 -39.10 -0.94 0.01
N SER A 174 -39.08 -2.11 -0.63
CA SER A 174 -38.42 -2.30 -1.93
C SER A 174 -39.27 -3.10 -2.89
N THR A 175 -39.06 -2.86 -4.17
CA THR A 175 -39.65 -3.66 -5.25
C THR A 175 -38.53 -4.33 -6.04
N VAL A 176 -38.73 -5.59 -6.42
CA VAL A 176 -37.73 -6.40 -7.12
C VAL A 176 -38.30 -6.84 -8.46
N VAL A 177 -37.53 -6.64 -9.52
CA VAL A 177 -37.84 -7.13 -10.86
C VAL A 177 -36.66 -7.92 -11.37
N THR A 178 -36.89 -9.19 -11.72
CA THR A 178 -35.92 -10.08 -12.34
C THR A 178 -36.36 -10.41 -13.76
N ILE A 179 -35.59 -9.96 -14.75
CA ILE A 179 -35.84 -10.21 -16.17
C ILE A 179 -34.98 -11.39 -16.58
N VAL A 180 -35.56 -12.42 -17.19
CA VAL A 180 -34.85 -13.65 -17.56
C VAL A 180 -35.20 -14.11 -18.97
N ARG A 181 -34.18 -14.51 -19.72
CA ARG A 181 -34.30 -15.21 -21.01
C ARG A 181 -33.93 -16.69 -20.84
N PRO A 182 -34.31 -17.60 -21.76
CA PRO A 182 -33.86 -18.99 -21.64
C PRO A 182 -32.34 -19.06 -21.84
N VAL A 183 -31.70 -19.97 -21.09
CA VAL A 183 -30.26 -20.27 -21.24
C VAL A 183 -30.01 -20.91 -22.61
N ASP A 184 -30.85 -21.90 -22.93
CA ASP A 184 -30.93 -22.54 -24.24
C ASP A 184 -31.98 -21.85 -25.13
N LYS A 185 -32.52 -22.58 -26.12
CA LYS A 185 -33.59 -22.06 -27.00
C LYS A 185 -34.96 -21.97 -26.31
N VAL A 186 -35.20 -22.73 -25.25
CA VAL A 186 -36.50 -22.82 -24.55
C VAL A 186 -36.29 -22.84 -23.03
N PHE A 187 -37.33 -22.46 -22.28
CA PHE A 187 -37.32 -22.56 -20.83
C PHE A 187 -37.53 -24.00 -20.36
N PRO A 188 -36.98 -24.39 -19.20
CA PRO A 188 -37.24 -25.70 -18.60
C PRO A 188 -38.73 -25.95 -18.34
N VAL A 189 -39.16 -27.22 -18.42
CA VAL A 189 -40.55 -27.62 -18.15
C VAL A 189 -40.94 -27.25 -16.72
N GLY A 190 -42.13 -26.67 -16.53
CA GLY A 190 -42.65 -26.24 -15.23
C GLY A 190 -42.08 -24.90 -14.70
N PHE A 191 -41.11 -24.30 -15.39
CA PHE A 191 -40.49 -23.02 -14.96
C PHE A 191 -41.50 -21.87 -14.86
N GLU A 192 -42.44 -21.78 -15.80
CA GLU A 192 -43.46 -20.72 -15.80
C GLU A 192 -44.41 -20.81 -14.61
N ASP A 193 -44.81 -22.02 -14.23
CA ASP A 193 -45.74 -22.24 -13.12
C ASP A 193 -45.05 -21.93 -11.79
N GLU A 194 -43.79 -22.34 -11.62
CA GLU A 194 -42.97 -21.99 -10.46
C GLU A 194 -42.74 -20.47 -10.37
N MET A 195 -42.48 -19.80 -11.50
CA MET A 195 -42.36 -18.33 -11.53
C MET A 195 -43.66 -17.63 -11.11
N LYS A 196 -44.81 -18.10 -11.59
CA LYS A 196 -46.13 -17.51 -11.22
C LYS A 196 -46.40 -17.65 -9.73
N LYS A 197 -46.04 -18.77 -9.10
CA LYS A 197 -46.19 -18.98 -7.64
C LYS A 197 -45.37 -18.00 -6.81
N LEU A 198 -44.19 -17.59 -7.29
CA LEU A 198 -43.30 -16.69 -6.56
C LEU A 198 -43.55 -15.21 -6.82
N ASN A 199 -44.36 -14.87 -7.84
CA ASN A 199 -44.75 -13.49 -8.12
C ASN A 199 -45.75 -13.00 -7.07
N HIS A 200 -45.46 -11.84 -6.47
CA HIS A 200 -46.35 -11.18 -5.52
C HIS A 200 -46.15 -9.67 -5.59
N PRO A 201 -47.04 -8.85 -4.98
CA PRO A 201 -46.82 -7.41 -4.89
C PRO A 201 -45.44 -7.12 -4.26
N GLY A 202 -44.56 -6.47 -5.02
CA GLY A 202 -43.17 -6.19 -4.61
C GLY A 202 -42.10 -7.12 -5.19
N ARG A 203 -42.46 -8.23 -5.83
CA ARG A 203 -41.53 -9.16 -6.49
C ARG A 203 -42.09 -9.66 -7.81
N THR A 204 -41.36 -9.43 -8.89
CA THR A 204 -41.82 -9.78 -10.24
C THR A 204 -40.71 -10.42 -11.07
N PHE A 205 -40.97 -11.63 -11.54
CA PHE A 205 -40.18 -12.28 -12.58
C PHE A 205 -40.80 -12.02 -13.95
N VAL A 206 -39.99 -11.57 -14.89
CA VAL A 206 -40.39 -11.23 -16.27
C VAL A 206 -39.66 -12.15 -17.23
N LYS A 207 -40.42 -12.99 -17.92
CA LYS A 207 -39.92 -13.84 -19.00
C LYS A 207 -39.80 -13.05 -20.30
N VAL A 208 -38.68 -13.19 -20.98
CA VAL A 208 -38.45 -12.68 -22.34
C VAL A 208 -37.83 -13.78 -23.22
N ASN A 209 -37.94 -13.64 -24.55
CA ASN A 209 -37.55 -14.72 -25.46
C ASN A 209 -36.07 -14.68 -25.85
N ASN A 210 -35.44 -13.51 -25.81
CA ASN A 210 -34.04 -13.34 -26.22
C ASN A 210 -33.37 -12.17 -25.48
N GLU A 211 -32.05 -12.06 -25.62
CA GLU A 211 -31.23 -11.06 -24.94
C GLU A 211 -31.57 -9.62 -25.38
N SER A 212 -31.97 -9.40 -26.64
CA SER A 212 -32.37 -8.07 -27.12
C SER A 212 -33.64 -7.56 -26.41
N GLN A 213 -34.64 -8.42 -26.23
CA GLN A 213 -35.83 -8.10 -25.45
C GLN A 213 -35.49 -7.83 -23.98
N LEU A 214 -34.58 -8.61 -23.40
CA LEU A 214 -34.09 -8.43 -22.04
C LEU A 214 -33.49 -7.04 -21.84
N LEU A 215 -32.57 -6.61 -22.72
CA LEU A 215 -31.91 -5.30 -22.65
C LEU A 215 -32.88 -4.14 -22.87
N ASN A 216 -33.81 -4.28 -23.83
CA ASN A 216 -34.86 -3.28 -24.07
C ASN A 216 -35.80 -3.13 -22.86
N TYR A 217 -36.16 -4.24 -22.20
CA TYR A 217 -36.96 -4.20 -20.98
C TYR A 217 -36.20 -3.55 -19.83
N PHE A 218 -34.93 -3.91 -19.62
CA PHE A 218 -34.07 -3.30 -18.59
C PHE A 218 -33.91 -1.79 -18.78
N ARG A 219 -33.61 -1.33 -20.00
CA ARG A 219 -33.56 0.09 -20.35
C ARG A 219 -34.88 0.80 -20.02
N SER A 220 -36.00 0.17 -20.36
CA SER A 220 -37.34 0.74 -20.10
C SER A 220 -37.68 0.77 -18.61
N GLN A 221 -37.20 -0.20 -17.82
CA GLN A 221 -37.31 -0.19 -16.36
C GLN A 221 -36.50 0.95 -15.74
N ILE A 222 -35.26 1.20 -16.19
CA ILE A 222 -34.48 2.35 -15.73
C ILE A 222 -35.24 3.65 -16.00
N GLN A 223 -35.81 3.84 -17.19
CA GLN A 223 -36.59 5.05 -17.48
C GLN A 223 -37.85 5.17 -16.63
N LYS A 224 -38.58 4.06 -16.42
CA LYS A 224 -39.81 4.06 -15.64
C LYS A 224 -39.56 4.39 -14.16
N GLN A 225 -38.51 3.81 -13.58
CA GLN A 225 -38.18 3.99 -12.17
C GLN A 225 -37.34 5.26 -11.93
N ASP A 226 -36.63 5.73 -12.95
CA ASP A 226 -35.74 6.89 -12.97
C ASP A 226 -34.83 7.00 -11.72
N PRO A 227 -33.98 5.99 -11.45
CA PRO A 227 -33.14 5.98 -10.25
C PRO A 227 -32.09 7.08 -10.27
N ASP A 228 -31.92 7.75 -9.13
CA ASP A 228 -30.88 8.75 -8.94
C ASP A 228 -29.52 8.10 -8.67
N VAL A 229 -29.55 6.95 -7.98
CA VAL A 229 -28.35 6.17 -7.62
C VAL A 229 -28.51 4.74 -8.09
N ILE A 230 -27.51 4.25 -8.82
CA ILE A 230 -27.37 2.84 -9.18
C ILE A 230 -26.31 2.22 -8.27
N LEU A 231 -26.70 1.19 -7.52
CA LEU A 231 -25.86 0.45 -6.58
C LEU A 231 -25.43 -0.88 -7.20
N GLY A 232 -24.20 -1.30 -6.94
CA GLY A 232 -23.69 -2.59 -7.39
C GLY A 232 -22.41 -3.01 -6.69
N HIS A 233 -21.98 -4.23 -7.00
CA HIS A 233 -20.66 -4.78 -6.66
C HIS A 233 -19.91 -5.07 -7.96
N GLN A 234 -18.71 -4.50 -8.13
CA GLN A 234 -17.99 -4.50 -9.40
C GLN A 234 -18.85 -3.92 -10.53
N LEU A 235 -19.60 -2.87 -10.19
CA LEU A 235 -20.66 -2.27 -10.98
C LEU A 235 -20.10 -1.75 -12.31
N GLU A 236 -19.14 -0.84 -12.27
CA GLU A 236 -18.61 -0.17 -13.47
C GLU A 236 -17.70 -1.10 -14.28
N ASN A 237 -16.90 -1.91 -13.58
CA ASN A 237 -15.84 -2.72 -14.16
C ASN A 237 -16.32 -4.03 -14.79
N ILE A 238 -17.48 -4.54 -14.38
CA ILE A 238 -18.03 -5.80 -14.84
C ILE A 238 -19.48 -5.60 -15.29
N GLN A 239 -20.39 -5.27 -14.38
CA GLN A 239 -21.83 -5.36 -14.67
C GLN A 239 -22.27 -4.39 -15.78
N LEU A 240 -22.02 -3.09 -15.62
CA LEU A 240 -22.38 -2.07 -16.59
C LEU A 240 -21.57 -2.19 -17.88
N ASN A 241 -20.30 -2.59 -17.78
CA ASN A 241 -19.45 -2.81 -18.94
C ASN A 241 -20.02 -3.92 -19.84
N ILE A 242 -20.38 -5.07 -19.28
CA ILE A 242 -21.03 -6.17 -20.00
C ILE A 242 -22.34 -5.69 -20.61
N ILE A 243 -23.22 -5.04 -19.84
CA ILE A 243 -24.50 -4.51 -20.35
C ILE A 243 -24.28 -3.62 -21.58
N LEU A 244 -23.37 -2.65 -21.51
CA LEU A 244 -23.13 -1.71 -22.61
C LEU A 244 -22.52 -2.39 -23.84
N HIS A 245 -21.57 -3.32 -23.66
CA HIS A 245 -21.02 -4.09 -24.78
C HIS A 245 -22.08 -4.95 -25.46
N ARG A 246 -22.99 -5.57 -24.69
CA ARG A 246 -24.12 -6.34 -25.24
C ARG A 246 -25.13 -5.46 -25.95
N MET A 247 -25.44 -4.28 -25.39
CA MET A 247 -26.30 -3.30 -26.05
C MET A 247 -25.73 -2.83 -27.39
N LYS A 248 -24.41 -2.59 -27.45
CA LYS A 248 -23.71 -2.23 -28.70
C LYS A 248 -23.71 -3.39 -29.70
N ALA A 249 -23.42 -4.62 -29.27
CA ALA A 249 -23.39 -5.80 -30.13
C ALA A 249 -24.76 -6.16 -30.72
N LEU A 250 -25.83 -5.96 -29.94
CA LEU A 250 -27.21 -6.25 -30.36
C LEU A 250 -27.95 -5.05 -30.97
N ASN A 251 -27.23 -3.95 -31.24
CA ASN A 251 -27.81 -2.71 -31.78
C ASN A 251 -29.06 -2.23 -31.02
N THR A 252 -29.00 -2.22 -29.69
CA THR A 252 -30.13 -1.81 -28.85
C THR A 252 -30.49 -0.35 -29.13
N ALA A 253 -31.73 -0.12 -29.54
CA ALA A 253 -32.24 1.22 -29.82
C ALA A 253 -32.21 2.10 -28.56
N ASP A 254 -32.03 3.41 -28.74
CA ASP A 254 -32.01 4.42 -27.66
C ASP A 254 -31.21 4.03 -26.40
N TRP A 255 -30.10 3.32 -26.57
CA TRP A 255 -29.26 2.80 -25.48
C TRP A 255 -28.86 3.88 -24.46
N TYR A 256 -28.72 5.14 -24.90
CA TYR A 256 -28.37 6.29 -24.07
C TYR A 256 -29.37 6.57 -22.94
N LYS A 257 -30.62 6.07 -23.05
CA LYS A 257 -31.68 6.22 -22.05
C LYS A 257 -31.39 5.51 -20.72
N VAL A 258 -30.32 4.73 -20.63
CA VAL A 258 -29.80 4.22 -19.34
C VAL A 258 -29.19 5.34 -18.49
N GLY A 259 -28.66 6.40 -19.11
CA GLY A 259 -28.31 7.64 -18.44
C GLY A 259 -29.46 8.65 -18.44
N ARG A 260 -29.15 9.93 -18.24
CA ARG A 260 -30.10 11.04 -18.41
C ARG A 260 -29.74 11.99 -19.56
N PHE A 261 -28.64 11.77 -20.26
CA PHE A 261 -28.22 12.60 -21.40
C PHE A 261 -28.34 11.84 -22.73
N ARG A 262 -28.70 12.57 -23.78
CA ARG A 262 -28.82 12.05 -25.13
C ARG A 262 -27.45 11.87 -25.76
N HIS A 263 -27.13 10.64 -26.15
CA HIS A 263 -25.92 10.33 -26.91
C HIS A 263 -26.32 9.88 -28.32
N ARG A 264 -25.80 10.57 -29.35
CA ARG A 264 -26.15 10.28 -30.75
C ARG A 264 -25.33 9.14 -31.35
N LYS A 265 -24.11 8.92 -30.85
CA LYS A 265 -23.17 7.91 -31.34
C LYS A 265 -22.54 7.17 -30.18
N TRP A 266 -22.24 5.89 -30.38
CA TRP A 266 -21.43 5.13 -29.45
C TRP A 266 -20.02 5.72 -29.36
N PRO A 267 -19.39 5.72 -28.18
CA PRO A 267 -17.97 6.00 -28.05
C PRO A 267 -17.11 5.00 -28.84
N ASN A 268 -15.93 5.45 -29.28
CA ASN A 268 -14.98 4.63 -30.06
C ASN A 268 -14.51 3.40 -29.27
N ARG A 269 -14.26 3.57 -27.97
CA ARG A 269 -13.95 2.50 -27.01
C ARG A 269 -15.03 2.49 -25.92
N LEU A 270 -15.23 1.35 -25.28
CA LEU A 270 -16.16 1.19 -24.15
C LEU A 270 -15.34 0.82 -22.92
N GLU A 271 -14.54 1.77 -22.45
CA GLU A 271 -13.79 1.67 -21.21
C GLU A 271 -14.63 2.22 -20.04
N VAL A 272 -14.11 2.12 -18.81
CA VAL A 272 -14.81 2.55 -17.58
C VAL A 272 -15.23 4.03 -17.65
N PHE A 273 -14.38 4.88 -18.23
CA PHE A 273 -14.70 6.30 -18.42
C PHE A 273 -15.90 6.52 -19.34
N ASP A 274 -15.99 5.76 -20.44
CA ASP A 274 -17.12 5.83 -21.37
C ASP A 274 -18.40 5.34 -20.70
N CYS A 275 -18.32 4.24 -19.92
CA CYS A 275 -19.46 3.75 -19.13
C CYS A 275 -20.03 4.87 -18.23
N ARG A 276 -19.17 5.61 -17.53
CA ARG A 276 -19.59 6.73 -16.67
C ARG A 276 -20.30 7.83 -17.44
N ASN A 277 -19.80 8.17 -18.63
CA ASN A 277 -20.41 9.20 -19.48
C ASN A 277 -21.78 8.78 -20.02
N ILE A 278 -21.95 7.50 -20.35
CA ILE A 278 -23.23 6.98 -20.85
C ILE A 278 -24.28 6.99 -19.74
N PHE A 279 -23.91 6.62 -18.51
CA PHE A 279 -24.79 6.67 -17.34
C PHE A 279 -24.87 8.06 -16.67
N ALA A 280 -24.26 9.09 -17.27
CA ALA A 280 -24.23 10.43 -16.70
C ALA A 280 -25.63 10.97 -16.38
N GLY A 281 -25.72 11.71 -15.28
CA GLY A 281 -26.99 12.16 -14.67
C GLY A 281 -27.56 11.17 -13.63
N ARG A 282 -26.97 9.98 -13.50
CA ARG A 282 -27.20 9.03 -12.40
C ARG A 282 -25.90 8.79 -11.64
N LEU A 283 -25.96 8.72 -10.32
CA LEU A 283 -24.81 8.41 -9.47
C LEU A 283 -24.54 6.90 -9.50
N LEU A 284 -23.30 6.51 -9.79
CA LEU A 284 -22.86 5.12 -9.72
C LEU A 284 -22.15 4.90 -8.39
N ALA A 285 -22.74 4.07 -7.53
CA ALA A 285 -22.23 3.77 -6.20
C ALA A 285 -21.84 2.28 -6.14
N ASP A 286 -20.54 2.03 -6.25
CA ASP A 286 -19.97 0.69 -6.25
C ASP A 286 -19.30 0.40 -4.91
N ILE A 287 -19.78 -0.64 -4.21
CA ILE A 287 -19.24 -1.00 -2.89
C ILE A 287 -17.84 -1.62 -2.98
N SER A 288 -17.37 -2.03 -4.16
CA SER A 288 -16.05 -2.66 -4.36
C SER A 288 -15.06 -1.80 -5.15
N ASN A 289 -15.41 -0.58 -5.52
CA ASN A 289 -14.45 0.38 -6.11
C ASN A 289 -13.58 1.05 -5.02
N ASP A 290 -12.69 1.97 -5.42
CA ASP A 290 -11.77 2.64 -4.48
C ASP A 290 -12.48 3.39 -3.34
N MET A 291 -13.65 4.01 -3.60
CA MET A 291 -14.45 4.64 -2.55
C MET A 291 -15.01 3.59 -1.59
N GLY A 292 -15.66 2.55 -2.11
CA GLY A 292 -16.23 1.46 -1.31
C GLY A 292 -15.18 0.71 -0.49
N ARG A 293 -14.01 0.43 -1.08
CA ARG A 293 -12.86 -0.19 -0.39
C ARG A 293 -12.30 0.69 0.71
N SER A 294 -12.29 2.01 0.53
CA SER A 294 -11.75 2.95 1.52
C SER A 294 -12.55 3.01 2.83
N ILE A 295 -13.81 2.55 2.80
CA ILE A 295 -14.71 2.51 3.95
C ILE A 295 -14.99 1.08 4.45
N THR A 296 -14.55 0.08 3.69
CA THR A 296 -14.68 -1.35 4.04
C THR A 296 -13.33 -1.97 4.43
N LEU A 297 -12.62 -1.31 5.35
CA LEU A 297 -11.24 -1.66 5.73
C LEU A 297 -11.06 -3.02 6.41
N LYS A 298 -12.16 -3.67 6.84
CA LYS A 298 -12.12 -5.03 7.43
C LYS A 298 -11.93 -6.13 6.38
N CYS A 299 -12.22 -5.84 5.11
CA CYS A 299 -12.16 -6.81 4.02
C CYS A 299 -10.73 -7.01 3.49
N ASP A 300 -10.42 -8.24 3.08
CA ASP A 300 -9.16 -8.60 2.43
C ASP A 300 -9.33 -8.73 0.91
N THR A 301 -10.42 -9.33 0.44
CA THR A 301 -10.73 -9.58 -0.98
C THR A 301 -11.79 -8.63 -1.53
N TRP A 302 -12.63 -8.04 -0.67
CA TRP A 302 -13.80 -7.26 -1.07
C TRP A 302 -14.75 -8.04 -2.01
N SER A 303 -14.77 -9.37 -1.89
CA SER A 303 -15.82 -10.19 -2.51
C SER A 303 -17.14 -9.93 -1.79
N LEU A 304 -18.26 -10.05 -2.51
CA LEU A 304 -19.57 -9.80 -1.90
C LEU A 304 -19.81 -10.74 -0.70
N THR A 305 -19.39 -12.00 -0.77
CA THR A 305 -19.47 -12.97 0.34
C THR A 305 -18.67 -12.54 1.58
N GLU A 306 -17.46 -12.02 1.39
CA GLU A 306 -16.65 -11.54 2.53
C GLU A 306 -17.29 -10.29 3.14
N MET A 307 -17.78 -9.37 2.30
CA MET A 307 -18.42 -8.15 2.75
C MET A 307 -19.73 -8.42 3.51
N THR A 308 -20.55 -9.38 3.05
CA THR A 308 -21.79 -9.77 3.76
C THR A 308 -21.48 -10.39 5.11
N SER A 309 -20.49 -11.27 5.18
CA SER A 309 -20.09 -11.89 6.45
C SER A 309 -19.58 -10.85 7.45
N LEU A 310 -18.62 -10.00 7.06
CA LEU A 310 -17.97 -9.05 7.96
C LEU A 310 -18.85 -7.86 8.36
N TYR A 311 -19.68 -7.36 7.44
CA TYR A 311 -20.50 -6.17 7.70
C TYR A 311 -21.93 -6.51 8.06
N LEU A 312 -22.54 -7.56 7.52
CA LEU A 312 -23.93 -7.92 7.83
C LEU A 312 -24.04 -9.08 8.83
N GLY A 313 -22.97 -9.85 9.08
CA GLY A 313 -23.02 -11.04 9.93
C GLY A 313 -23.83 -12.19 9.31
N GLN A 314 -23.97 -12.21 7.98
CA GLN A 314 -24.77 -13.19 7.25
C GLN A 314 -23.88 -13.98 6.27
N GLU A 315 -24.08 -15.29 6.23
CA GLU A 315 -23.44 -16.16 5.24
C GLU A 315 -24.10 -16.00 3.87
N ARG A 316 -23.27 -16.04 2.83
CA ARG A 316 -23.71 -15.93 1.43
C ARG A 316 -23.06 -17.05 0.63
N ASP A 317 -23.89 -17.89 0.03
CA ASP A 317 -23.45 -18.83 -1.00
C ASP A 317 -22.94 -18.07 -2.21
N ASP A 318 -21.68 -18.29 -2.57
CA ASP A 318 -21.10 -17.63 -3.73
C ASP A 318 -21.66 -18.22 -5.03
N ILE A 319 -22.08 -17.34 -5.94
CA ILE A 319 -22.39 -17.69 -7.32
C ILE A 319 -21.71 -16.68 -8.22
N SER A 320 -20.89 -17.22 -9.12
CA SER A 320 -20.33 -16.48 -10.25
C SER A 320 -21.43 -15.75 -11.04
N ASN A 321 -21.03 -14.68 -11.72
CA ASN A 321 -21.89 -14.07 -12.73
C ASN A 321 -22.08 -15.02 -13.89
N ASP A 322 -21.06 -15.81 -14.25
CA ASP A 322 -21.19 -16.90 -15.21
C ASP A 322 -21.85 -18.12 -14.56
N ILE A 323 -23.04 -18.48 -15.06
CA ILE A 323 -23.84 -19.55 -14.48
C ILE A 323 -23.69 -20.88 -15.24
N SER A 324 -22.78 -20.95 -16.21
CA SER A 324 -22.56 -22.15 -17.05
C SER A 324 -22.22 -23.40 -16.23
N GLU A 325 -21.51 -23.22 -15.11
CA GLU A 325 -21.10 -24.31 -14.21
C GLU A 325 -22.11 -24.63 -13.10
N PHE A 326 -23.24 -23.92 -13.04
CA PHE A 326 -24.22 -24.11 -11.98
C PHE A 326 -25.00 -25.42 -12.21
N LYS A 327 -24.94 -26.32 -11.22
CA LYS A 327 -25.61 -27.63 -11.31
C LYS A 327 -27.13 -27.45 -11.40
N GLY A 328 -27.75 -28.06 -12.40
CA GLY A 328 -29.20 -27.98 -12.62
C GLY A 328 -29.65 -26.67 -13.29
N ILE A 329 -28.75 -25.91 -13.92
CA ILE A 329 -29.13 -24.66 -14.61
C ILE A 329 -30.13 -24.86 -15.76
N HIS A 330 -30.13 -26.05 -16.36
CA HIS A 330 -31.08 -26.47 -17.40
C HIS A 330 -32.41 -27.01 -16.83
N GLU A 331 -32.56 -27.04 -15.50
CA GLU A 331 -33.77 -27.46 -14.80
C GLU A 331 -34.50 -26.24 -14.21
N ALA A 332 -35.83 -26.32 -14.09
CA ALA A 332 -36.63 -25.20 -13.57
C ALA A 332 -36.19 -24.77 -12.17
N GLY A 333 -35.95 -25.74 -11.27
CA GLY A 333 -35.53 -25.47 -9.89
C GLY A 333 -34.14 -24.82 -9.79
N GLY A 334 -33.17 -25.30 -10.57
CA GLY A 334 -31.82 -24.75 -10.55
C GLY A 334 -31.72 -23.34 -11.13
N LEU A 335 -32.38 -23.09 -12.27
CA LEU A 335 -32.47 -21.73 -12.83
C LEU A 335 -33.14 -20.77 -11.84
N LEU A 336 -34.24 -21.19 -11.22
CA LEU A 336 -34.96 -20.37 -10.26
C LEU A 336 -34.12 -20.05 -9.02
N LEU A 337 -33.38 -21.02 -8.50
CA LEU A 337 -32.47 -20.82 -7.36
C LEU A 337 -31.39 -19.76 -7.66
N VAL A 338 -30.82 -19.78 -8.87
CA VAL A 338 -29.87 -18.75 -9.33
C VAL A 338 -30.51 -17.36 -9.34
N LEU A 339 -31.75 -17.24 -9.85
CA LEU A 339 -32.46 -15.97 -9.87
C LEU A 339 -32.76 -15.47 -8.45
N GLN A 340 -33.20 -16.34 -7.54
CA GLN A 340 -33.43 -15.99 -6.14
C GLN A 340 -32.17 -15.49 -5.45
N LYS A 341 -31.02 -16.14 -5.71
CA LYS A 341 -29.73 -15.69 -5.18
C LYS A 341 -29.30 -14.35 -5.77
N SER A 342 -29.60 -14.08 -7.05
CA SER A 342 -29.41 -12.76 -7.66
C SER A 342 -30.27 -11.67 -6.97
N GLU A 343 -31.50 -12.00 -6.55
CA GLU A 343 -32.35 -11.09 -5.76
C GLU A 343 -31.79 -10.79 -4.36
N LEU A 344 -31.15 -11.77 -3.74
CA LEU A 344 -30.44 -11.59 -2.47
C LEU A 344 -29.18 -10.74 -2.65
N ASP A 345 -28.41 -10.95 -3.73
CA ASP A 345 -27.24 -10.13 -4.05
C ASP A 345 -27.60 -8.65 -4.13
N THR A 346 -28.70 -8.29 -4.80
CA THR A 346 -29.15 -6.90 -4.87
C THR A 346 -29.52 -6.33 -3.49
N LYS A 347 -30.08 -7.15 -2.58
CA LYS A 347 -30.40 -6.75 -1.20
C LYS A 347 -29.12 -6.54 -0.41
N PHE A 348 -28.16 -7.46 -0.49
CA PHE A 348 -26.89 -7.38 0.23
C PHE A 348 -26.08 -6.15 -0.17
N VAL A 349 -26.00 -5.86 -1.47
CA VAL A 349 -25.32 -4.65 -1.96
C VAL A 349 -25.93 -3.39 -1.35
N ALA A 350 -27.26 -3.27 -1.36
CA ALA A 350 -27.95 -2.12 -0.78
C ALA A 350 -27.76 -2.05 0.75
N ALA A 351 -27.87 -3.18 1.45
CA ALA A 351 -27.67 -3.28 2.89
C ALA A 351 -26.26 -2.85 3.31
N ILE A 352 -25.23 -3.29 2.59
CA ILE A 352 -23.85 -2.89 2.84
C ILE A 352 -23.69 -1.38 2.59
N ALA A 353 -24.12 -0.88 1.43
CA ALA A 353 -23.97 0.53 1.05
C ALA A 353 -24.61 1.49 2.06
N LEU A 354 -25.79 1.14 2.59
CA LEU A 354 -26.47 1.89 3.65
C LEU A 354 -25.77 1.73 5.00
N LYS A 355 -25.34 0.51 5.37
CA LYS A 355 -24.67 0.26 6.65
C LYS A 355 -23.33 1.00 6.78
N VAL A 356 -22.56 1.09 5.70
CA VAL A 356 -21.28 1.82 5.67
C VAL A 356 -21.45 3.31 5.34
N GLN A 357 -22.69 3.79 5.18
CA GLN A 357 -23.01 5.19 4.93
C GLN A 357 -22.29 5.78 3.70
N LEU A 358 -22.19 4.99 2.63
CA LEU A 358 -21.42 5.32 1.42
C LEU A 358 -21.86 6.66 0.79
N LEU A 359 -23.18 6.88 0.66
CA LEU A 359 -23.73 8.10 0.06
C LEU A 359 -23.55 9.31 0.97
N ALA A 360 -23.84 9.18 2.26
CA ALA A 360 -23.67 10.25 3.24
C ALA A 360 -22.21 10.73 3.31
N LEU A 361 -21.25 9.81 3.44
CA LEU A 361 -19.84 10.17 3.51
C LEU A 361 -19.32 10.78 2.21
N SER A 362 -19.64 10.17 1.06
CA SER A 362 -19.23 10.72 -0.25
C SER A 362 -19.82 12.10 -0.51
N LYS A 363 -21.06 12.36 -0.08
CA LYS A 363 -21.68 13.69 -0.15
C LYS A 363 -20.90 14.70 0.70
N GLN A 364 -20.64 14.39 1.98
CA GLN A 364 -19.89 15.29 2.87
C GLN A 364 -18.50 15.62 2.33
N LEU A 365 -17.79 14.62 1.83
CA LEU A 365 -16.48 14.80 1.17
C LEU A 365 -16.59 15.70 -0.07
N THR A 366 -17.66 15.56 -0.85
CA THR A 366 -17.91 16.39 -2.03
C THR A 366 -18.26 17.82 -1.65
N ASN A 367 -19.03 18.02 -0.57
CA ASN A 367 -19.39 19.36 -0.09
C ASN A 367 -18.21 20.12 0.53
N LEU A 368 -17.29 19.39 1.17
CA LEU A 368 -16.02 19.97 1.61
C LEU A 368 -15.13 20.36 0.43
N ALA A 369 -15.15 19.55 -0.64
CA ALA A 369 -14.27 19.74 -1.78
C ALA A 369 -14.77 20.71 -2.85
N GLY A 370 -16.07 20.74 -3.10
CA GLY A 370 -16.68 21.48 -4.20
C GLY A 370 -16.41 20.87 -5.58
N ASN A 371 -16.19 19.55 -5.64
CA ASN A 371 -16.04 18.79 -6.89
C ASN A 371 -17.36 18.09 -7.28
N SER A 372 -17.32 17.24 -8.32
CA SER A 372 -18.45 16.40 -8.73
C SER A 372 -18.64 15.19 -7.79
N TRP A 373 -19.87 14.96 -7.31
CA TRP A 373 -20.19 13.83 -6.45
C TRP A 373 -19.91 12.48 -7.12
N ALA A 374 -20.20 12.36 -8.43
CA ALA A 374 -19.88 11.16 -9.21
C ALA A 374 -18.38 10.86 -9.22
N ARG A 375 -17.51 11.89 -9.28
CA ARG A 375 -16.06 11.69 -9.18
C ARG A 375 -15.64 11.26 -7.78
N THR A 376 -16.24 11.81 -6.73
CA THR A 376 -15.98 11.34 -5.35
C THR A 376 -16.37 9.88 -5.16
N LEU A 377 -17.52 9.45 -5.69
CA LEU A 377 -17.97 8.06 -5.65
C LEU A 377 -17.03 7.10 -6.41
N SER A 378 -16.28 7.60 -7.40
CA SER A 378 -15.26 6.80 -8.10
C SER A 378 -13.98 6.56 -7.29
N GLY A 379 -13.76 7.29 -6.18
CA GLY A 379 -12.64 7.09 -5.25
C GLY A 379 -11.39 7.97 -5.50
N THR A 380 -11.41 8.90 -6.44
CA THR A 380 -10.27 9.78 -6.75
C THR A 380 -10.00 10.81 -5.64
N ARG A 381 -9.01 10.57 -4.78
CA ARG A 381 -8.64 11.48 -3.68
C ARG A 381 -8.01 12.79 -4.15
N SER A 382 -7.14 12.74 -5.16
CA SER A 382 -6.42 13.92 -5.68
C SER A 382 -7.37 14.97 -6.23
N ASP A 383 -8.38 14.54 -7.01
CA ASP A 383 -9.38 15.44 -7.59
C ASP A 383 -10.09 16.26 -6.50
N ARG A 384 -10.38 15.69 -5.33
CA ARG A 384 -11.03 16.44 -4.23
C ARG A 384 -10.13 17.53 -3.69
N ASN A 385 -8.87 17.20 -3.40
CA ASN A 385 -7.89 18.18 -2.90
C ASN A 385 -7.66 19.30 -3.91
N ASP A 386 -7.60 18.97 -5.20
CA ASP A 386 -7.47 19.97 -6.27
C ASP A 386 -8.63 20.96 -6.20
N PHE A 387 -9.89 20.51 -6.14
CA PHE A 387 -11.05 21.41 -6.07
C PHE A 387 -11.11 22.24 -4.78
N ILE A 388 -10.68 21.70 -3.63
CA ILE A 388 -10.57 22.49 -2.38
C ILE A 388 -9.66 23.69 -2.60
N LEU A 389 -8.46 23.43 -3.14
CA LEU A 389 -7.47 24.49 -3.39
C LEU A 389 -7.94 25.42 -4.50
N LEU A 390 -8.58 24.92 -5.56
CA LEU A 390 -9.14 25.76 -6.62
C LEU A 390 -10.14 26.75 -6.07
N HIS A 391 -11.13 26.31 -5.28
CA HIS A 391 -12.11 27.18 -4.65
C HIS A 391 -11.45 28.25 -3.78
N GLU A 392 -10.49 27.84 -2.95
CA GLU A 392 -9.84 28.74 -2.00
C GLU A 392 -8.97 29.80 -2.68
N PHE A 393 -8.15 29.41 -3.67
CA PHE A 393 -7.31 30.33 -4.44
C PHE A 393 -8.16 31.23 -5.37
N PHE A 394 -9.21 30.68 -5.98
CA PHE A 394 -10.09 31.44 -6.88
C PHE A 394 -10.85 32.54 -6.14
N ARG A 395 -11.38 32.25 -4.94
CA ARG A 395 -12.03 33.27 -4.07
C ARG A 395 -11.10 34.43 -3.76
N GLN A 396 -9.82 34.15 -3.54
CA GLN A 396 -8.79 35.15 -3.24
C GLN A 396 -8.14 35.79 -4.48
N LYS A 397 -8.72 35.59 -5.68
CA LYS A 397 -8.29 36.17 -6.95
C LYS A 397 -6.87 35.75 -7.39
N TYR A 398 -6.47 34.53 -7.05
CA TYR A 398 -5.28 33.92 -7.64
C TYR A 398 -5.59 33.29 -9.00
N ILE A 399 -4.62 33.34 -9.90
CA ILE A 399 -4.56 32.47 -11.07
C ILE A 399 -4.09 31.11 -10.58
N VAL A 400 -4.87 30.07 -10.85
CA VAL A 400 -4.57 28.68 -10.46
C VAL A 400 -3.75 27.99 -11.55
N PRO A 401 -2.97 26.95 -11.24
CA PRO A 401 -2.22 26.20 -12.24
C PRO A 401 -3.16 25.60 -13.29
N ASP A 402 -2.75 25.47 -14.54
CA ASP A 402 -3.53 24.75 -15.54
C ASP A 402 -3.40 23.23 -15.35
N LYS A 403 -4.38 22.46 -15.84
CA LYS A 403 -4.34 21.00 -15.73
C LYS A 403 -3.34 20.42 -16.73
N GLU A 404 -2.15 20.04 -16.26
CA GLU A 404 -1.12 19.42 -17.09
C GLU A 404 -1.38 17.93 -17.32
N ARG A 405 -1.18 17.45 -18.55
CA ARG A 405 -1.03 16.02 -18.84
C ARG A 405 0.41 15.62 -18.57
N ARG A 406 0.78 15.50 -17.30
CA ARG A 406 2.08 14.93 -16.94
C ARG A 406 2.04 13.44 -17.31
N GLY A 407 2.82 13.03 -18.30
CA GLY A 407 3.05 11.61 -18.57
C GLY A 407 3.71 10.94 -17.37
N ASP A 408 3.81 9.60 -17.39
CA ASP A 408 4.51 8.79 -16.38
C ASP A 408 6.01 9.14 -16.32
N LYS A 409 6.34 10.33 -15.78
CA LYS A 409 7.70 10.65 -15.39
C LYS A 409 8.02 9.83 -14.12
N PRO A 410 9.25 9.32 -13.98
CA PRO A 410 9.66 8.61 -12.79
C PRO A 410 9.43 9.48 -11.54
N LYS A 411 8.94 8.86 -10.47
CA LYS A 411 8.69 9.53 -9.19
C LYS A 411 10.03 9.98 -8.61
N ASP A 412 10.25 11.28 -8.54
CA ASP A 412 11.36 11.87 -7.79
C ASP A 412 11.06 11.67 -6.31
N LYS A 413 11.80 10.75 -5.69
CA LYS A 413 11.61 10.37 -4.30
C LYS A 413 12.34 11.39 -3.42
N TYR A 414 11.58 12.17 -2.66
CA TYR A 414 12.11 12.94 -1.54
C TYR A 414 12.07 12.13 -0.24
N GLN A 415 12.82 12.57 0.76
CA GLN A 415 12.88 11.90 2.06
C GLN A 415 11.55 12.05 2.81
N GLY A 416 10.96 10.92 3.21
CA GLY A 416 9.71 10.86 3.97
C GLY A 416 9.88 11.09 5.48
N GLY A 417 8.94 10.55 6.26
CA GLY A 417 8.99 10.56 7.73
C GLY A 417 10.16 9.75 8.31
N LEU A 418 10.55 10.07 9.54
CA LEU A 418 11.58 9.36 10.28
C LEU A 418 10.99 8.12 10.95
N VAL A 419 11.69 6.99 10.90
CA VAL A 419 11.34 5.79 11.66
C VAL A 419 12.58 5.34 12.40
N PHE A 420 12.55 5.43 13.72
CA PHE A 420 13.65 4.97 14.56
C PHE A 420 13.85 3.46 14.38
N GLU A 421 15.09 3.01 14.56
CA GLU A 421 15.32 1.57 14.71
C GLU A 421 14.68 1.11 16.02
N PRO A 422 13.78 0.11 15.98
CA PRO A 422 13.18 -0.43 17.19
C PRO A 422 14.22 -1.15 18.02
N GLU A 423 14.18 -0.95 19.32
CA GLU A 423 14.77 -1.88 20.26
C GLU A 423 13.89 -3.14 20.29
N LYS A 424 14.37 -4.20 19.66
CA LYS A 424 13.58 -5.42 19.49
C LYS A 424 13.59 -6.22 20.78
N GLY A 425 12.44 -6.77 21.15
CA GLY A 425 12.31 -7.58 22.35
C GLY A 425 10.88 -7.70 22.84
N LEU A 426 10.71 -8.53 23.88
CA LEU A 426 9.49 -8.63 24.67
C LEU A 426 9.60 -7.69 25.87
N TYR A 427 8.76 -6.66 25.89
CA TYR A 427 8.65 -5.69 26.99
C TYR A 427 7.56 -6.15 27.96
N LYS A 428 7.99 -6.48 29.18
CA LYS A 428 7.13 -6.95 30.28
C LYS A 428 6.54 -5.80 31.11
N SER A 429 7.20 -4.64 31.12
CA SER A 429 6.72 -3.42 31.76
C SER A 429 5.76 -2.65 30.87
N VAL A 430 4.99 -1.73 31.48
CA VAL A 430 4.05 -0.89 30.74
C VAL A 430 4.79 -0.02 29.73
N VAL A 431 4.25 0.05 28.52
CA VAL A 431 4.76 0.91 27.43
C VAL A 431 3.69 1.94 27.07
N LEU A 432 4.07 3.22 27.08
CA LEU A 432 3.23 4.30 26.58
C LEU A 432 3.47 4.53 25.10
N VAL A 433 2.38 4.70 24.34
CA VAL A 433 2.42 5.19 22.97
C VAL A 433 1.88 6.60 22.96
N MET A 434 2.73 7.55 22.57
CA MET A 434 2.35 8.94 22.40
C MET A 434 2.38 9.29 20.92
N ASP A 435 1.33 9.95 20.42
CA ASP A 435 1.15 10.27 19.00
C ASP A 435 0.79 11.75 18.80
N PHE A 436 1.33 12.35 17.74
CA PHE A 436 1.01 13.72 17.35
C PHE A 436 -0.30 13.78 16.58
N ASN A 437 -1.24 14.58 17.09
CA ASN A 437 -2.54 14.77 16.47
C ASN A 437 -2.41 15.38 15.06
N SER A 438 -2.53 14.53 14.03
CA SER A 438 -2.45 14.93 12.62
C SER A 438 -1.15 15.70 12.31
N LEU A 439 0.01 15.06 12.54
CA LEU A 439 1.34 15.67 12.48
C LEU A 439 1.54 16.63 11.30
N TYR A 440 1.44 16.18 10.05
CA TYR A 440 1.72 17.04 8.89
C TYR A 440 0.74 18.22 8.74
N PRO A 441 -0.59 18.05 8.85
CA PRO A 441 -1.50 19.18 8.97
C PRO A 441 -1.14 20.18 10.07
N SER A 442 -0.66 19.71 11.22
CA SER A 442 -0.26 20.55 12.34
C SER A 442 1.07 21.27 12.08
N ILE A 443 2.05 20.61 11.46
CA ILE A 443 3.33 21.22 11.03
C ILE A 443 3.10 22.33 10.01
N ILE A 444 2.21 22.11 9.03
CA ILE A 444 1.85 23.13 8.04
C ILE A 444 1.30 24.38 8.74
N GLN A 445 0.52 24.19 9.81
CA GLN A 445 0.01 25.30 10.60
C GLN A 445 1.08 25.94 11.49
N GLU A 446 1.88 25.16 12.20
CA GLU A 446 2.92 25.63 13.14
C GLU A 446 3.93 26.54 12.43
N TYR A 447 4.44 26.10 11.28
CA TYR A 447 5.50 26.78 10.52
C TYR A 447 4.98 27.60 9.33
N ASN A 448 3.67 27.87 9.28
CA ASN A 448 3.04 28.67 8.23
C ASN A 448 3.42 28.23 6.80
N ILE A 449 3.47 26.92 6.53
CA ILE A 449 3.96 26.37 5.24
C ILE A 449 2.87 26.54 4.17
N CYS A 450 3.13 27.34 3.14
CA CYS A 450 2.17 27.57 2.06
C CYS A 450 2.86 27.99 0.75
N PHE A 451 2.14 27.81 -0.36
CA PHE A 451 2.46 28.41 -1.66
C PHE A 451 2.73 29.91 -1.59
N THR A 452 2.06 30.62 -0.69
CA THR A 452 2.12 32.08 -0.57
C THR A 452 3.15 32.58 0.44
N THR A 453 3.80 31.70 1.20
CA THR A 453 4.66 32.10 2.34
C THR A 453 6.09 31.59 2.22
N VAL A 454 6.29 30.38 1.69
CA VAL A 454 7.62 29.79 1.52
C VAL A 454 8.22 30.26 0.20
N ASP A 455 9.39 30.88 0.24
CA ASP A 455 10.19 31.12 -0.97
C ASP A 455 10.77 29.80 -1.49
N ARG A 456 10.50 29.51 -2.76
CA ARG A 456 10.89 28.27 -3.44
C ARG A 456 11.87 28.51 -4.59
N SER A 457 12.25 29.77 -4.85
CA SER A 457 13.09 30.15 -6.00
C SER A 457 14.48 29.51 -5.97
N LYS A 458 15.03 29.27 -4.78
CA LYS A 458 16.35 28.67 -4.56
C LYS A 458 16.30 27.17 -4.25
N PHE A 459 15.12 26.55 -4.33
CA PHE A 459 15.00 25.13 -4.05
C PHE A 459 15.58 24.33 -5.21
N ASP A 460 16.67 23.61 -4.94
CA ASP A 460 17.22 22.62 -5.84
C ASP A 460 16.72 21.22 -5.44
N ALA A 461 16.08 20.53 -6.38
CA ALA A 461 15.59 19.18 -6.16
C ALA A 461 16.74 18.16 -5.97
N GLU A 462 17.95 18.46 -6.47
CA GLU A 462 19.13 17.59 -6.36
C GLU A 462 19.82 17.71 -5.00
N SER A 463 19.94 18.92 -4.44
CA SER A 463 20.56 19.17 -3.14
C SER A 463 19.78 18.57 -1.96
N LYS A 464 18.47 18.32 -2.13
CA LYS A 464 17.54 17.79 -1.11
C LYS A 464 17.43 18.63 0.17
N GLU A 465 17.98 19.84 0.18
CA GLU A 465 17.83 20.74 1.33
C GLU A 465 16.41 21.34 1.35
N PRO A 466 15.74 21.35 2.52
CA PRO A 466 14.45 22.00 2.63
C PRO A 466 14.59 23.51 2.47
N PRO A 467 13.64 24.21 1.80
CA PRO A 467 13.61 25.66 1.84
C PRO A 467 13.45 26.16 3.29
N PRO A 468 13.91 27.38 3.61
CA PRO A 468 13.77 27.92 4.96
C PRO A 468 12.29 28.08 5.35
N VAL A 469 12.03 28.02 6.65
CA VAL A 469 10.71 28.35 7.22
C VAL A 469 10.49 29.86 7.06
N PRO A 470 9.27 30.31 6.71
CA PRO A 470 8.97 31.73 6.60
C PRO A 470 9.11 32.45 7.95
N ASP A 471 9.49 33.73 7.91
CA ASP A 471 9.58 34.57 9.10
C ASP A 471 8.24 34.65 9.82
N SER A 472 8.30 34.81 11.15
CA SER A 472 7.12 34.91 12.02
C SER A 472 6.26 36.16 11.75
N THR A 473 6.80 37.15 11.04
CA THR A 473 6.11 38.38 10.61
C THR A 473 5.25 38.17 9.37
N VAL A 474 5.45 37.08 8.61
CA VAL A 474 4.69 36.78 7.40
C VAL A 474 3.25 36.43 7.76
N GLU A 475 2.29 37.07 7.09
CA GLU A 475 0.87 36.76 7.26
C GLU A 475 0.57 35.29 7.01
N ARG A 476 -0.47 34.78 7.68
CA ARG A 476 -0.81 33.37 7.58
C ARG A 476 -1.29 33.01 6.18
N GLY A 477 -0.61 32.04 5.58
CA GLY A 477 -0.88 31.58 4.22
C GLY A 477 -2.23 30.88 4.06
N ILE A 478 -2.62 30.67 2.81
CA ILE A 478 -3.92 30.10 2.45
C ILE A 478 -4.08 28.67 2.99
N LEU A 479 -3.06 27.83 2.77
CA LEU A 479 -3.08 26.42 3.14
C LEU A 479 -3.17 26.20 4.67
N PRO A 480 -2.35 26.88 5.51
CA PRO A 480 -2.49 26.82 6.96
C PRO A 480 -3.87 27.24 7.50
N ARG A 481 -4.50 28.28 6.94
CA ARG A 481 -5.85 28.72 7.35
C ARG A 481 -6.93 27.72 6.96
N LEU A 482 -6.82 27.15 5.76
CA LEU A 482 -7.72 26.11 5.28
C LEU A 482 -7.69 24.88 6.21
N ILE A 483 -6.49 24.41 6.55
CA ILE A 483 -6.33 23.26 7.45
C ILE A 483 -6.86 23.59 8.86
N GLU A 484 -6.57 24.77 9.38
CA GLU A 484 -7.11 25.22 10.66
C GLU A 484 -8.63 25.20 10.68
N ASN A 485 -9.28 25.71 9.63
CA ASN A 485 -10.74 25.66 9.51
C ASN A 485 -11.27 24.20 9.55
N LEU A 486 -10.64 23.29 8.82
CA LEU A 486 -11.01 21.87 8.81
C LEU A 486 -10.85 21.23 10.19
N VAL A 487 -9.77 21.53 10.91
CA VAL A 487 -9.49 21.00 12.25
C VAL A 487 -10.45 21.59 13.28
N THR A 488 -10.70 22.89 13.26
CA THR A 488 -11.63 23.58 14.17
C THR A 488 -13.05 23.06 13.99
N ARG A 489 -13.56 22.97 12.75
CA ARG A 489 -14.87 22.37 12.47
C ARG A 489 -14.95 20.92 12.96
N ARG A 490 -13.85 20.16 12.86
CA ARG A 490 -13.82 18.79 13.36
C ARG A 490 -13.91 18.73 14.89
N ARG A 491 -13.23 19.65 15.60
CA ARG A 491 -13.32 19.78 17.07
C ARG A 491 -14.76 20.10 17.49
N GLU A 492 -15.42 21.03 16.81
CA GLU A 492 -16.84 21.37 17.06
C GLU A 492 -17.76 20.17 16.86
N VAL A 493 -17.63 19.45 15.74
CA VAL A 493 -18.44 18.25 15.47
C VAL A 493 -18.20 17.16 16.51
N LYS A 494 -16.94 16.94 16.92
CA LYS A 494 -16.64 16.00 18.02
C LYS A 494 -17.26 16.40 19.34
N ARG A 495 -17.37 17.70 19.64
CA ARG A 495 -18.08 18.21 20.83
C ARG A 495 -19.57 17.90 20.75
N LEU A 496 -20.19 18.08 19.58
CA LEU A 496 -21.60 17.73 19.36
C LEU A 496 -21.85 16.23 19.59
N ILE A 497 -20.98 15.34 19.08
CA ILE A 497 -21.10 13.88 19.29
C ILE A 497 -21.12 13.51 20.78
N LYS A 498 -20.35 14.24 21.62
CA LYS A 498 -20.29 14.02 23.07
C LYS A 498 -21.48 14.63 23.83
N SER A 499 -22.35 15.39 23.17
CA SER A 499 -23.51 16.01 23.81
C SER A 499 -24.49 14.94 24.30
N PRO A 500 -25.01 15.05 25.54
CA PRO A 500 -26.00 14.11 26.07
C PRO A 500 -27.33 14.15 25.30
N ASP A 501 -27.71 15.31 24.76
CA ASP A 501 -29.01 15.54 24.09
C ASP A 501 -29.08 14.98 22.66
N ALA A 502 -27.97 14.44 22.15
CA ALA A 502 -27.86 14.03 20.76
C ALA A 502 -28.52 12.68 20.48
N THR A 503 -29.43 12.65 19.51
CA THR A 503 -30.08 11.43 19.03
C THR A 503 -29.08 10.49 18.36
N GLU A 504 -29.42 9.20 18.26
CA GLU A 504 -28.56 8.21 17.60
C GLU A 504 -28.33 8.54 16.11
N ALA A 505 -29.36 9.05 15.44
CA ALA A 505 -29.26 9.50 14.04
C ALA A 505 -28.30 10.70 13.89
N GLU A 506 -28.39 11.70 14.78
CA GLU A 506 -27.47 12.84 14.77
C GLU A 506 -26.04 12.41 15.07
N LYS A 507 -25.83 11.51 16.05
CA LYS A 507 -24.51 10.96 16.35
C LYS A 507 -23.89 10.26 15.13
N ALA A 508 -24.67 9.47 14.41
CA ALA A 508 -24.22 8.82 13.18
C ALA A 508 -23.85 9.85 12.08
N GLN A 509 -24.70 10.87 11.86
CA GLN A 509 -24.43 11.93 10.89
C GLN A 509 -23.17 12.75 11.25
N TRP A 510 -23.00 13.10 12.51
CA TRP A 510 -21.84 13.85 12.97
C TRP A 510 -20.57 13.00 12.94
N ASP A 511 -20.66 11.69 13.18
CA ASP A 511 -19.51 10.81 13.00
C ASP A 511 -19.05 10.79 11.52
N ILE A 512 -19.98 10.68 10.58
CA ILE A 512 -19.67 10.79 9.15
C ILE A 512 -19.01 12.14 8.83
N LYS A 513 -19.52 13.23 9.40
CA LYS A 513 -18.97 14.58 9.20
C LYS A 513 -17.55 14.72 9.76
N GLN A 514 -17.27 14.21 10.97
CA GLN A 514 -15.91 14.25 11.53
C GLN A 514 -14.95 13.36 10.75
N GLN A 515 -15.41 12.21 10.24
CA GLN A 515 -14.62 11.34 9.35
C GLN A 515 -14.25 12.06 8.05
N ALA A 516 -15.22 12.74 7.41
CA ALA A 516 -14.97 13.51 6.19
C ALA A 516 -13.93 14.62 6.41
N LEU A 517 -14.04 15.37 7.51
CA LEU A 517 -13.07 16.41 7.88
C LEU A 517 -11.68 15.82 8.16
N LYS A 518 -11.59 14.70 8.88
CA LYS A 518 -10.32 14.00 9.15
C LYS A 518 -9.65 13.56 7.85
N LEU A 519 -10.40 12.88 6.97
CA LEU A 519 -9.88 12.36 5.71
C LEU A 519 -9.37 13.48 4.81
N THR A 520 -10.09 14.60 4.77
CA THR A 520 -9.74 15.77 3.97
C THR A 520 -8.48 16.45 4.49
N ALA A 521 -8.39 16.72 5.80
CA ALA A 521 -7.21 17.34 6.39
C ALA A 521 -5.94 16.49 6.18
N ASN A 522 -6.03 15.19 6.42
CA ASN A 522 -4.90 14.26 6.26
C ASN A 522 -4.45 14.11 4.80
N SER A 523 -5.35 14.29 3.83
CA SER A 523 -4.99 14.21 2.41
C SER A 523 -4.34 15.47 1.86
N MET A 524 -4.40 16.62 2.55
CA MET A 524 -3.85 17.89 2.04
C MET A 524 -2.34 17.83 1.82
N TYR A 525 -1.58 17.26 2.76
CA TYR A 525 -0.13 17.05 2.58
C TYR A 525 0.17 16.15 1.37
N GLY A 526 -0.60 15.05 1.21
CA GLY A 526 -0.42 14.11 0.10
C GLY A 526 -0.58 14.76 -1.28
N CYS A 527 -1.31 15.87 -1.37
CA CYS A 527 -1.44 16.70 -2.57
C CYS A 527 -0.09 17.31 -2.98
N LEU A 528 0.62 17.92 -2.02
CA LEU A 528 1.88 18.63 -2.27
C LEU A 528 2.98 17.70 -2.77
N GLY A 529 3.02 16.46 -2.27
CA GLY A 529 4.03 15.46 -2.60
C GLY A 529 3.70 14.57 -3.80
N SER A 530 2.51 14.67 -4.38
CA SER A 530 2.07 13.83 -5.50
C SER A 530 2.31 14.53 -6.84
N GLN A 531 3.21 14.00 -7.67
CA GLN A 531 3.52 14.57 -9.01
C GLN A 531 2.29 14.70 -9.92
N ASN A 532 1.28 13.84 -9.70
CA ASN A 532 0.01 13.84 -10.45
C ASN A 532 -1.00 14.87 -9.92
N SER A 533 -0.71 15.55 -8.80
CA SER A 533 -1.56 16.63 -8.32
C SER A 533 -1.34 17.89 -9.16
N ARG A 534 -2.44 18.63 -9.39
CA ARG A 534 -2.40 19.96 -9.98
C ARG A 534 -1.64 20.98 -9.12
N PHE A 535 -1.62 20.77 -7.81
CA PHE A 535 -0.94 21.61 -6.82
C PHE A 535 0.30 20.93 -6.26
N TYR A 536 0.99 20.15 -7.10
CA TYR A 536 2.28 19.57 -6.74
C TYR A 536 3.29 20.66 -6.39
N ALA A 537 3.90 20.54 -5.21
CA ALA A 537 4.95 21.45 -4.73
C ALA A 537 5.91 20.65 -3.83
N GLN A 538 6.94 20.07 -4.47
CA GLN A 538 7.92 19.22 -3.81
C GLN A 538 8.62 19.94 -2.66
N ALA A 539 9.02 21.20 -2.85
CA ALA A 539 9.70 22.01 -1.84
C ALA A 539 8.89 22.11 -0.53
N LEU A 540 7.57 22.31 -0.63
CA LEU A 540 6.68 22.36 0.53
C LEU A 540 6.55 21.00 1.23
N ALA A 541 6.51 19.92 0.45
CA ALA A 541 6.45 18.56 0.98
C ALA A 541 7.74 18.19 1.71
N VAL A 542 8.91 18.50 1.13
CA VAL A 542 10.24 18.31 1.72
C VAL A 542 10.39 19.08 3.02
N LEU A 543 10.00 20.36 3.05
CA LEU A 543 10.03 21.17 4.27
C LEU A 543 9.15 20.56 5.37
N THR A 544 7.93 20.15 5.02
CA THR A 544 7.00 19.54 5.96
C THR A 544 7.56 18.24 6.55
N THR A 545 8.11 17.35 5.73
CA THR A 545 8.70 16.10 6.24
C THR A 545 9.97 16.37 7.04
N SER A 546 10.80 17.34 6.63
CA SER A 546 12.02 17.71 7.36
C SER A 546 11.70 18.16 8.79
N ARG A 547 10.74 19.07 8.96
CA ARG A 547 10.27 19.50 10.29
C ARG A 547 9.66 18.34 11.08
N GLY A 548 8.96 17.42 10.42
CA GLY A 548 8.45 16.21 11.08
C GLY A 548 9.56 15.32 11.65
N ARG A 549 10.65 15.12 10.91
CA ARG A 549 11.82 14.35 11.39
C ARG A 549 12.54 15.05 12.55
N GLU A 550 12.65 16.36 12.48
CA GLU A 550 13.25 17.20 13.53
C GLU A 550 12.41 17.15 14.81
N ILE A 551 11.11 17.37 14.72
CA ILE A 551 10.17 17.27 15.85
C ILE A 551 10.30 15.91 16.53
N LEU A 552 10.25 14.82 15.76
CA LEU A 552 10.31 13.47 16.33
C LEU A 552 11.65 13.21 17.03
N SER A 553 12.77 13.68 16.45
CA SER A 553 14.11 13.60 17.05
C SER A 553 14.19 14.42 18.35
N ASN A 554 13.65 15.62 18.35
CA ASN A 554 13.62 16.50 19.53
C ASN A 554 12.74 15.91 20.64
N THR A 555 11.59 15.35 20.29
CA THR A 555 10.70 14.66 21.25
C THR A 555 11.39 13.45 21.87
N ARG A 556 12.11 12.65 21.08
CA ARG A 556 12.91 11.53 21.59
C ARG A 556 13.96 12.03 22.59
N ARG A 557 14.74 13.04 22.21
CA ARG A 557 15.78 13.61 23.07
C ARG A 557 15.20 14.16 24.37
N LEU A 558 14.09 14.89 24.30
CA LEU A 558 13.40 15.40 25.48
C LEU A 558 12.94 14.27 26.42
N MET A 559 12.46 13.16 25.88
CA MET A 559 12.09 11.99 26.67
C MET A 559 13.30 11.33 27.33
N GLU A 560 14.39 11.13 26.58
CA GLU A 560 15.65 10.55 27.08
C GLU A 560 16.30 11.45 28.16
N ASP A 561 16.29 12.77 27.98
CA ASP A 561 16.80 13.74 28.95
C ASP A 561 15.98 13.75 30.26
N ASN A 562 14.72 13.29 30.23
CA ASN A 562 13.86 13.12 31.40
C ASN A 562 13.93 11.69 31.98
N GLY A 563 14.94 10.90 31.61
CA GLY A 563 15.18 9.56 32.17
C GLY A 563 14.26 8.47 31.61
N LEU A 564 13.49 8.75 30.56
CA LEU A 564 12.60 7.78 29.93
C LEU A 564 13.28 7.12 28.73
N LYS A 565 13.00 5.82 28.53
CA LYS A 565 13.60 5.06 27.43
C LYS A 565 12.65 4.99 26.22
N VAL A 566 13.04 5.61 25.11
CA VAL A 566 12.29 5.56 23.85
C VAL A 566 12.69 4.32 23.06
N ILE A 567 11.80 3.32 23.02
CA ILE A 567 12.08 2.00 22.43
C ILE A 567 11.74 1.92 20.94
N TYR A 568 10.85 2.79 20.47
CA TYR A 568 10.47 2.88 19.06
C TYR A 568 9.84 4.24 18.73
N GLY A 569 9.83 4.59 17.45
CA GLY A 569 9.01 5.70 16.95
C GLY A 569 8.81 5.62 15.44
N ASP A 570 7.62 5.97 14.99
CA ASP A 570 7.19 5.89 13.60
C ASP A 570 6.50 7.18 13.18
N THR A 571 7.24 8.03 12.46
CA THR A 571 6.77 9.27 11.82
C THR A 571 6.19 10.32 12.77
N ASP A 572 5.05 10.01 13.38
CA ASP A 572 4.22 10.84 14.27
C ASP A 572 4.04 10.25 15.67
N SER A 573 4.51 9.03 15.91
CA SER A 573 4.41 8.35 17.21
C SER A 573 5.76 8.00 17.83
N VAL A 574 5.80 7.97 19.16
CA VAL A 574 6.91 7.47 19.99
C VAL A 574 6.39 6.48 21.01
N MET A 575 7.14 5.40 21.22
CA MET A 575 6.88 4.36 22.23
C MET A 575 7.92 4.45 23.33
N ILE A 576 7.45 4.51 24.56
CA ILE A 576 8.26 4.79 25.74
C ILE A 576 8.07 3.65 26.74
N SER A 577 9.16 3.02 27.16
CA SER A 577 9.13 2.11 28.30
C SER A 577 9.15 2.94 29.57
N THR A 578 8.06 2.89 30.35
CA THR A 578 7.91 3.70 31.58
C THR A 578 8.50 3.03 32.80
N THR A 579 8.84 1.74 32.73
CA THR A 579 9.17 0.86 33.88
C THR A 579 8.06 0.71 34.92
N ALA A 580 6.94 1.44 34.77
CA ALA A 580 5.76 1.31 35.61
C ALA A 580 5.12 -0.07 35.48
N LEU A 581 4.52 -0.53 36.58
CA LEU A 581 3.80 -1.81 36.64
C LEU A 581 2.28 -1.61 36.54
N ASP A 582 1.78 -0.42 36.87
CA ASP A 582 0.36 -0.12 36.85
C ASP A 582 -0.01 0.95 35.78
N TYR A 583 -1.30 0.95 35.43
CA TYR A 583 -1.84 1.83 34.40
C TYR A 583 -1.88 3.30 34.83
N GLN A 584 -2.10 3.59 36.12
CA GLN A 584 -2.29 4.95 36.62
C GLN A 584 -0.97 5.72 36.69
N GLU A 585 0.09 5.07 37.17
CA GLU A 585 1.46 5.56 37.18
C GLU A 585 1.93 5.87 35.75
N ALA A 586 1.66 4.96 34.80
CA ALA A 586 1.96 5.21 33.40
C ALA A 586 1.21 6.43 32.85
N LEU A 587 -0.06 6.64 33.22
CA LEU A 587 -0.80 7.85 32.81
C LEU A 587 -0.23 9.13 33.43
N VAL A 588 0.25 9.10 34.67
CA VAL A 588 0.90 10.27 35.30
C VAL A 588 2.14 10.67 34.50
N ILE A 589 3.03 9.70 34.22
CA ILE A 589 4.24 9.90 33.42
C ILE A 589 3.87 10.42 32.02
N GLY A 590 2.88 9.81 31.37
CA GLY A 590 2.43 10.21 30.03
C GLY A 590 1.89 11.64 30.00
N ASN A 591 1.12 12.05 31.01
CA ASN A 591 0.58 13.41 31.11
C ASN A 591 1.66 14.45 31.41
N GLU A 592 2.66 14.10 32.22
CA GLU A 592 3.82 14.98 32.45
C GLU A 592 4.60 15.21 31.15
N MET A 593 4.92 14.15 30.41
CA MET A 593 5.62 14.27 29.13
C MET A 593 4.79 14.97 28.07
N LYS A 594 3.47 14.73 28.06
CA LYS A 594 2.53 15.44 27.18
C LYS A 594 2.61 16.94 27.42
N LYS A 595 2.60 17.38 28.68
CA LYS A 595 2.71 18.79 29.05
C LYS A 595 4.05 19.38 28.57
N LYS A 596 5.17 18.73 28.89
CA LYS A 596 6.52 19.20 28.51
C LYS A 596 6.69 19.31 26.99
N VAL A 597 6.22 18.33 26.22
CA VAL A 597 6.30 18.36 24.75
C VAL A 597 5.41 19.46 24.18
N ASN A 598 4.17 19.60 24.67
CA ASN A 598 3.22 20.58 24.15
C ASN A 598 3.62 22.03 24.48
N GLU A 599 4.36 22.28 25.56
CA GLU A 599 4.90 23.61 25.89
C GLU A 599 5.92 24.11 24.85
N HIS A 600 6.52 23.23 24.04
CA HIS A 600 7.47 23.61 23.00
C HIS A 600 6.82 24.11 21.70
N TYR A 601 5.51 23.89 21.52
CA TYR A 601 4.81 24.18 20.27
C TYR A 601 3.52 24.97 20.50
N LYS A 602 3.10 25.75 19.50
CA LYS A 602 1.87 26.58 19.64
C LYS A 602 0.60 25.85 19.19
N ARG A 603 0.70 25.03 18.15
CA ARG A 603 -0.44 24.37 17.48
C ARG A 603 -0.27 22.87 17.36
N LEU A 604 0.96 22.37 17.52
CA LEU A 604 1.25 20.94 17.50
C LEU A 604 1.01 20.36 18.90
N GLU A 605 0.16 19.34 18.97
CA GLU A 605 -0.22 18.67 20.20
C GLU A 605 0.12 17.18 20.10
N ILE A 606 0.89 16.66 21.06
CA ILE A 606 1.05 15.23 21.32
C ILE A 606 0.00 14.78 22.34
N ASP A 607 -0.50 13.57 22.20
CA ASP A 607 -1.40 12.93 23.17
C ASP A 607 -1.01 11.48 23.43
N ILE A 608 -1.55 10.91 24.51
CA ILE A 608 -1.44 9.47 24.78
C ILE A 608 -2.44 8.77 23.85
N ASP A 609 -1.93 7.94 22.95
CA ASP A 609 -2.76 7.16 22.02
C ASP A 609 -3.12 5.81 22.65
N ASN A 610 -2.12 5.10 23.18
CA ASN A 610 -2.31 3.77 23.78
C ASN A 610 -1.40 3.53 24.99
N VAL A 611 -1.83 2.64 25.88
CA VAL A 611 -1.03 2.16 27.02
C VAL A 611 -0.97 0.65 26.96
N PHE A 612 0.20 0.10 26.69
CA PHE A 612 0.39 -1.35 26.52
C PHE A 612 0.87 -1.98 27.82
N LYS A 613 0.14 -2.98 28.33
CA LYS A 613 0.58 -3.81 29.46
C LYS A 613 1.86 -4.56 29.11
N ARG A 614 1.89 -5.13 27.92
CA ARG A 614 3.05 -5.82 27.33
C ARG A 614 3.15 -5.54 25.85
N LEU A 615 4.36 -5.57 25.32
CA LEU A 615 4.66 -5.32 23.92
C LEU A 615 5.72 -6.29 23.40
N LEU A 616 5.40 -7.01 22.34
CA LEU A 616 6.37 -7.72 21.51
C LEU A 616 6.72 -6.85 20.30
N LEU A 617 7.93 -6.29 20.30
CA LEU A 617 8.43 -5.43 19.23
C LEU A 617 9.48 -6.17 18.41
N LEU A 618 9.19 -6.44 17.13
CA LEU A 618 10.05 -7.28 16.29
C LEU A 618 10.85 -6.49 15.25
N GLN A 619 10.18 -5.59 14.52
CA GLN A 619 10.78 -4.80 13.45
C GLN A 619 10.01 -3.49 13.26
N LYS A 620 10.52 -2.60 12.39
CA LYS A 620 9.81 -1.38 12.00
C LYS A 620 8.40 -1.72 11.52
N LYS A 621 7.41 -1.08 12.13
CA LYS A 621 5.96 -1.25 11.86
C LYS A 621 5.46 -2.69 12.08
N LYS A 622 6.16 -3.50 12.88
CA LYS A 622 5.80 -4.90 13.18
C LYS A 622 5.86 -5.16 14.69
N TYR A 623 4.69 -5.15 15.33
CA TYR A 623 4.56 -5.39 16.77
C TYR A 623 3.19 -5.98 17.13
N ALA A 624 3.14 -6.63 18.29
CA ALA A 624 1.90 -7.01 18.96
C ALA A 624 1.93 -6.53 20.41
N ALA A 625 0.80 -6.04 20.91
CA ALA A 625 0.71 -5.47 22.24
C ALA A 625 -0.62 -5.79 22.91
N LEU A 626 -0.63 -5.81 24.23
CA LEU A 626 -1.85 -5.91 25.02
C LEU A 626 -2.24 -4.51 25.51
N ASN A 627 -3.18 -3.88 24.80
CA ASN A 627 -3.61 -2.51 25.06
C ASN A 627 -4.59 -2.44 26.23
N MET A 628 -4.36 -1.51 27.15
CA MET A 628 -5.19 -1.24 28.32
C MET A 628 -6.09 -0.05 28.06
N SER A 629 -7.39 -0.22 28.34
CA SER A 629 -8.38 0.86 28.25
C SER A 629 -9.23 0.87 29.52
N GLN A 630 -9.51 2.06 30.03
CA GLN A 630 -10.40 2.23 31.18
C GLN A 630 -11.86 2.37 30.70
N THR A 631 -12.75 1.54 31.23
CA THR A 631 -14.19 1.63 30.97
C THR A 631 -14.82 2.80 31.74
N ALA A 632 -16.06 3.18 31.39
CA ALA A 632 -16.79 4.23 32.09
C ALA A 632 -16.97 3.94 33.59
N ASP A 633 -16.97 2.66 33.95
CA ASP A 633 -17.11 2.16 35.32
C ASP A 633 -15.77 2.12 36.10
N GLY A 634 -14.67 2.50 35.45
CA GLY A 634 -13.34 2.57 36.05
C GLY A 634 -12.50 1.30 35.94
N GLU A 635 -13.05 0.19 35.45
CA GLU A 635 -12.33 -1.07 35.25
C GLU A 635 -11.34 -1.01 34.07
N ILE A 636 -10.18 -1.65 34.24
CA ILE A 636 -9.16 -1.74 33.20
C ILE A 636 -9.41 -2.99 32.37
N LYS A 637 -9.78 -2.80 31.09
CA LYS A 637 -9.95 -3.87 30.12
C LYS A 637 -8.75 -3.95 29.19
N THR A 638 -8.24 -5.17 28.97
CA THR A 638 -7.17 -5.44 28.02
C THR A 638 -7.73 -5.87 26.66
N SER A 639 -7.06 -5.47 25.59
CA SER A 639 -7.37 -5.90 24.22
C SER A 639 -6.10 -6.06 23.41
N MET A 640 -5.99 -7.14 22.64
CA MET A 640 -4.80 -7.39 21.83
C MET A 640 -4.79 -6.52 20.56
N GLU A 641 -3.72 -5.77 20.37
CA GLU A 641 -3.46 -4.97 19.18
C GLU A 641 -2.27 -5.54 18.40
N ILE A 642 -2.46 -5.73 17.09
CA ILE A 642 -1.44 -6.31 16.20
C ILE A 642 -1.23 -5.39 15.00
N LYS A 643 0.02 -5.03 14.70
CA LYS A 643 0.41 -4.22 13.54
C LYS A 643 1.50 -4.90 12.73
N GLY A 644 1.29 -5.01 11.42
CA GLY A 644 2.29 -5.44 10.44
C GLY A 644 2.82 -6.87 10.56
N LEU A 645 2.34 -7.64 11.54
CA LEU A 645 2.64 -9.06 11.67
C LEU A 645 1.93 -9.89 10.58
N ASP A 646 2.45 -11.09 10.36
CA ASP A 646 2.00 -11.98 9.28
C ASP A 646 0.53 -12.34 9.39
N MET A 647 -0.02 -12.41 10.60
CA MET A 647 -1.44 -12.70 10.79
C MET A 647 -2.39 -11.63 10.23
N LYS A 648 -1.92 -10.39 10.04
CA LYS A 648 -2.68 -9.32 9.38
C LYS A 648 -2.44 -9.31 7.87
N ARG A 649 -1.55 -10.15 7.35
CA ARG A 649 -1.31 -10.27 5.91
C ARG A 649 -2.27 -11.30 5.32
N ARG A 650 -2.79 -10.97 4.14
CA ARG A 650 -3.69 -11.84 3.35
C ARG A 650 -2.99 -13.11 2.82
N GLU A 651 -1.67 -13.03 2.64
CA GLU A 651 -0.81 -14.07 2.06
C GLU A 651 -0.55 -15.25 3.01
N TYR A 652 -0.90 -15.11 4.29
CA TYR A 652 -0.81 -16.19 5.27
C TYR A 652 -2.17 -16.87 5.43
N CYS A 653 -2.16 -18.21 5.43
CA CYS A 653 -3.35 -19.00 5.62
C CYS A 653 -3.94 -18.83 7.02
N GLN A 654 -5.25 -19.06 7.17
CA GLN A 654 -5.93 -18.88 8.46
C GLN A 654 -5.32 -19.76 9.57
N LEU A 655 -4.85 -20.96 9.23
CA LEU A 655 -4.14 -21.81 10.20
C LEU A 655 -2.90 -21.13 10.78
N SER A 656 -2.06 -20.52 9.93
CA SER A 656 -0.88 -19.77 10.39
C SER A 656 -1.27 -18.56 11.26
N LYS A 657 -2.40 -17.90 10.95
CA LYS A 657 -2.95 -16.82 11.78
C LYS A 657 -3.41 -17.30 13.15
N ASP A 658 -4.11 -18.43 13.20
CA ASP A 658 -4.61 -19.05 14.44
C ASP A 658 -3.43 -19.44 15.34
N VAL A 659 -2.41 -20.09 14.78
CA VAL A 659 -1.17 -20.46 15.48
C VAL A 659 -0.43 -19.24 16.01
N SER A 660 -0.27 -18.22 15.17
CA SER A 660 0.38 -16.98 15.56
C SER A 660 -0.38 -16.28 16.69
N LYS A 661 -1.72 -16.33 16.66
CA LYS A 661 -2.57 -15.78 17.71
C LYS A 661 -2.37 -16.54 19.03
N TYR A 662 -2.42 -17.87 19.01
CA TYR A 662 -2.17 -18.69 20.19
C TYR A 662 -0.83 -18.36 20.84
N ILE A 663 0.24 -18.26 20.04
CA ILE A 663 1.57 -17.90 20.53
C ILE A 663 1.57 -16.49 21.13
N LEU A 664 0.92 -15.50 20.50
CA LEU A 664 0.82 -14.16 21.06
C LEU A 664 0.02 -14.12 22.36
N ASP A 665 -1.07 -14.90 22.45
CA ASP A 665 -1.88 -15.01 23.66
C ASP A 665 -0.99 -15.54 24.80
N GLN A 666 -0.19 -16.59 24.55
CA GLN A 666 0.80 -17.08 25.52
C GLN A 666 1.84 -16.00 25.90
N LEU A 667 2.44 -15.31 24.92
CA LEU A 667 3.51 -14.33 25.18
C LEU A 667 3.04 -13.08 25.95
N LEU A 668 1.79 -12.65 25.71
CA LEU A 668 1.27 -11.39 26.22
C LEU A 668 0.39 -11.57 27.47
N GLU A 669 -0.20 -12.74 27.69
CA GLU A 669 -1.09 -12.99 28.82
C GLU A 669 -0.45 -13.81 29.96
N GLU A 670 0.34 -14.84 29.66
CA GLU A 670 0.96 -15.71 30.69
C GLU A 670 2.17 -15.04 31.35
N GLU A 671 2.33 -15.13 32.67
CA GLU A 671 3.42 -14.48 33.40
C GLU A 671 4.64 -15.39 33.63
N ASN A 672 4.43 -16.71 33.62
CA ASN A 672 5.49 -17.69 33.82
C ASN A 672 6.18 -18.08 32.48
N GLU A 673 7.46 -17.74 32.34
CA GLU A 673 8.24 -18.01 31.12
C GLU A 673 8.40 -19.50 30.80
N GLU A 674 8.60 -20.35 31.80
CA GLU A 674 8.74 -21.79 31.58
C GLU A 674 7.42 -22.39 31.09
N ALA A 675 6.30 -21.91 31.62
CA ALA A 675 4.96 -22.32 31.18
C ALA A 675 4.69 -21.89 29.73
N ILE A 676 5.07 -20.66 29.34
CA ILE A 676 4.95 -20.17 27.96
C ILE A 676 5.67 -21.10 26.99
N ILE A 677 6.93 -21.44 27.29
CA ILE A 677 7.77 -22.26 26.41
C ILE A 677 7.17 -23.66 26.26
N ASN A 678 6.81 -24.30 27.37
CA ASN A 678 6.23 -25.65 27.36
C ASN A 678 4.90 -25.67 26.60
N ASN A 679 3.99 -24.74 26.89
CA ASN A 679 2.70 -24.64 26.20
C ASN A 679 2.87 -24.44 24.68
N ILE A 680 3.82 -23.60 24.26
CA ILE A 680 4.11 -23.38 22.84
C ILE A 680 4.68 -24.66 22.21
N HIS A 681 5.64 -25.34 22.85
CA HIS A 681 6.26 -26.55 22.31
C HIS A 681 5.23 -27.69 22.16
N ASP A 682 4.42 -27.94 23.19
CA ASP A 682 3.37 -28.97 23.20
C ASP A 682 2.30 -28.68 22.14
N TYR A 683 1.92 -27.42 22.00
CA TYR A 683 0.97 -26.99 20.98
C TYR A 683 1.51 -27.20 19.56
N LEU A 684 2.78 -26.83 19.30
CA LEU A 684 3.41 -26.99 18.00
C LEU A 684 3.59 -28.47 17.63
N GLN A 685 3.89 -29.33 18.61
CA GLN A 685 3.97 -30.78 18.41
C GLN A 685 2.62 -31.37 18.02
N THR A 686 1.58 -31.09 18.80
CA THR A 686 0.21 -31.55 18.51
C THR A 686 -0.27 -31.05 17.15
N LEU A 687 0.02 -29.78 16.82
CA LEU A 687 -0.32 -29.18 15.54
C LEU A 687 0.36 -29.90 14.37
N GLY A 688 1.64 -30.22 14.49
CA GLY A 688 2.39 -30.97 13.47
C GLY A 688 1.78 -32.34 13.20
N GLU A 689 1.35 -33.04 14.26
CA GLU A 689 0.65 -34.32 14.16
C GLU A 689 -0.74 -34.18 13.51
N ASP A 690 -1.52 -33.19 13.92
CA ASP A 690 -2.87 -32.95 13.42
C ASP A 690 -2.91 -32.53 11.94
N ILE A 691 -1.91 -31.77 11.49
CA ILE A 691 -1.75 -31.42 10.06
C ILE A 691 -1.46 -32.68 9.24
N ARG A 692 -0.51 -33.52 9.68
CA ARG A 692 -0.16 -34.77 8.97
C ARG A 692 -1.28 -35.81 9.01
N ALA A 693 -2.06 -35.84 10.09
CA ALA A 693 -3.24 -36.68 10.24
C ALA A 693 -4.47 -36.15 9.47
N ASN A 694 -4.36 -35.05 8.71
CA ASN A 694 -5.46 -34.40 7.98
C ASN A 694 -6.68 -34.04 8.87
N LYS A 695 -6.49 -33.75 10.16
CA LYS A 695 -7.60 -33.38 11.07
C LYS A 695 -8.03 -31.91 10.91
N ILE A 696 -7.18 -31.08 10.30
CA ILE A 696 -7.45 -29.65 10.12
C ILE A 696 -8.40 -29.41 8.94
N HIS A 697 -9.46 -28.63 9.18
CA HIS A 697 -10.43 -28.29 8.14
C HIS A 697 -9.78 -27.56 6.95
N THR A 698 -10.06 -28.02 5.73
CA THR A 698 -9.43 -27.55 4.47
C THR A 698 -9.51 -26.04 4.27
N SER A 699 -10.58 -25.38 4.74
CA SER A 699 -10.73 -23.93 4.61
C SER A 699 -9.65 -23.13 5.34
N LYS A 700 -9.01 -23.70 6.37
CA LYS A 700 -7.94 -23.03 7.13
C LYS A 700 -6.64 -22.87 6.34
N PHE A 701 -6.47 -23.64 5.26
CA PHE A 701 -5.28 -23.62 4.40
C PHE A 701 -5.37 -22.60 3.25
N LEU A 702 -6.47 -21.84 3.16
CA LEU A 702 -6.67 -20.87 2.08
C LEU A 702 -5.65 -19.72 2.14
N ILE A 703 -4.86 -19.56 1.08
CA ILE A 703 -3.93 -18.45 0.87
C ILE A 703 -4.57 -17.45 -0.11
N LYS A 704 -4.42 -16.14 0.15
CA LYS A 704 -4.97 -15.07 -0.69
C LYS A 704 -3.86 -14.14 -1.18
N ASN A 705 -3.62 -14.07 -2.50
CA ASN A 705 -2.61 -13.19 -3.09
C ASN A 705 -3.20 -12.24 -4.13
N LYS A 706 -2.75 -10.98 -4.14
CA LYS A 706 -3.18 -9.97 -5.10
C LYS A 706 -2.30 -10.01 -6.35
N LEU A 707 -2.91 -9.90 -7.53
CA LEU A 707 -2.18 -9.77 -8.80
C LEU A 707 -1.68 -8.34 -8.97
N GLY A 708 -0.36 -8.16 -9.06
CA GLY A 708 0.26 -6.85 -9.27
C GLY A 708 0.36 -6.43 -10.74
N LYS A 709 0.16 -7.36 -11.67
CA LYS A 709 0.16 -7.15 -13.13
C LYS A 709 -0.91 -8.01 -13.79
N ASP A 710 -1.11 -7.82 -15.08
CA ASP A 710 -1.95 -8.73 -15.86
C ASP A 710 -1.32 -10.15 -15.82
N PRO A 711 -2.09 -11.23 -15.59
CA PRO A 711 -1.56 -12.59 -15.51
C PRO A 711 -0.68 -13.00 -16.71
N THR A 712 -0.94 -12.44 -17.90
CA THR A 712 -0.17 -12.73 -19.12
C THR A 712 1.17 -12.01 -19.20
N ALA A 713 1.34 -10.92 -18.43
CA ALA A 713 2.56 -10.09 -18.41
C ALA A 713 3.63 -10.58 -17.40
N TYR A 714 3.39 -11.69 -16.71
CA TYR A 714 4.33 -12.28 -15.76
C TYR A 714 5.44 -13.09 -16.45
N PRO A 715 6.68 -13.08 -15.92
CA PRO A 715 7.83 -13.82 -16.47
C PRO A 715 7.65 -15.36 -16.37
N LYS A 716 8.63 -16.15 -16.86
CA LYS A 716 8.53 -17.62 -16.92
C LYS A 716 8.34 -18.29 -15.56
N ASP A 717 9.00 -17.82 -14.50
CA ASP A 717 8.83 -18.33 -13.14
C ASP A 717 7.61 -17.67 -12.49
N LYS A 718 6.43 -18.24 -12.75
CA LYS A 718 5.15 -17.66 -12.30
C LYS A 718 4.84 -18.13 -10.88
N PRO A 719 4.39 -17.22 -10.00
CA PRO A 719 3.97 -17.60 -8.66
C PRO A 719 2.61 -18.34 -8.70
N PRO A 720 2.23 -19.03 -7.62
CA PRO A 720 1.03 -19.87 -7.57
C PRO A 720 -0.27 -19.17 -7.98
N GLN A 721 -0.48 -17.94 -7.53
CA GLN A 721 -1.65 -17.13 -7.89
C GLN A 721 -1.76 -16.85 -9.39
N VAL A 722 -0.63 -16.70 -10.09
CA VAL A 722 -0.60 -16.42 -11.52
C VAL A 722 -0.84 -17.69 -12.32
N HIS A 723 -0.30 -18.83 -11.89
CA HIS A 723 -0.62 -20.12 -12.52
C HIS A 723 -2.11 -20.43 -12.44
N LEU A 724 -2.71 -20.24 -11.25
CA LEU A 724 -4.15 -20.45 -11.08
C LEU A 724 -4.96 -19.42 -11.88
N ALA A 725 -4.56 -18.14 -11.87
CA ALA A 725 -5.24 -17.11 -12.67
C ALA A 725 -5.23 -17.45 -14.16
N LEU A 726 -4.09 -17.86 -14.72
CA LEU A 726 -4.00 -18.25 -16.13
C LEU A 726 -4.82 -19.50 -16.45
N ARG A 727 -4.91 -20.45 -15.51
CA ARG A 727 -5.77 -21.65 -15.64
C ARG A 727 -7.25 -21.25 -15.69
N ARG A 728 -7.67 -20.37 -14.78
CA ARG A 728 -9.04 -19.85 -14.71
C ARG A 728 -9.41 -18.98 -15.90
N MET A 729 -8.49 -18.15 -16.40
CA MET A 729 -8.70 -17.39 -17.64
C MET A 729 -8.91 -18.31 -18.85
N LYS A 730 -8.20 -19.44 -18.93
CA LYS A 730 -8.44 -20.45 -19.97
C LYS A 730 -9.80 -21.14 -19.82
N GLN A 731 -10.34 -21.21 -18.60
CA GLN A 731 -11.69 -21.73 -18.31
C GLN A 731 -12.79 -20.69 -18.58
N GLY A 732 -12.45 -19.43 -18.86
CA GLY A 732 -13.40 -18.37 -19.20
C GLY A 732 -13.57 -17.28 -18.13
N ASP A 733 -12.84 -17.35 -17.01
CA ASP A 733 -12.92 -16.33 -15.97
C ASP A 733 -12.25 -15.01 -16.38
N ILE A 734 -12.92 -13.89 -16.12
CA ILE A 734 -12.34 -12.55 -16.28
C ILE A 734 -11.54 -12.21 -15.03
N ILE A 735 -10.22 -12.29 -15.12
CA ILE A 735 -9.29 -11.91 -14.05
C ILE A 735 -8.49 -10.68 -14.50
N LYS A 736 -8.45 -9.66 -13.65
CA LYS A 736 -7.79 -8.38 -13.93
C LYS A 736 -6.63 -8.12 -12.98
N ILE A 737 -5.86 -7.09 -13.32
CA ILE A 737 -4.89 -6.48 -12.41
C ILE A 737 -5.61 -6.10 -11.12
N ASP A 738 -4.94 -6.27 -9.99
CA ASP A 738 -5.42 -6.00 -8.65
C ASP A 738 -6.46 -6.96 -8.07
N ASP A 739 -6.87 -7.99 -8.81
CA ASP A 739 -7.73 -9.05 -8.26
C ASP A 739 -6.97 -9.91 -7.24
N VAL A 740 -7.71 -10.39 -6.23
CA VAL A 740 -7.17 -11.27 -5.19
C VAL A 740 -7.56 -12.71 -5.50
N ILE A 741 -6.55 -13.54 -5.78
CA ILE A 741 -6.69 -14.96 -6.07
C ILE A 741 -6.55 -15.76 -4.77
N SER A 742 -7.54 -16.59 -4.49
CA SER A 742 -7.56 -17.48 -3.32
C SER A 742 -7.28 -18.92 -3.74
N TYR A 743 -6.31 -19.58 -3.11
CA TYR A 743 -5.87 -20.93 -3.48
C TYR A 743 -5.36 -21.75 -2.29
N ILE A 744 -5.26 -23.05 -2.50
CA ILE A 744 -4.70 -24.04 -1.59
C ILE A 744 -3.62 -24.82 -2.36
N ILE A 745 -2.50 -25.11 -1.69
CA ILE A 745 -1.44 -25.95 -2.24
C ILE A 745 -1.73 -27.41 -1.90
N VAL A 746 -1.83 -28.25 -2.94
CA VAL A 746 -2.13 -29.68 -2.80
C VAL A 746 -0.88 -30.55 -2.94
N GLY A 747 -0.88 -31.69 -2.26
CA GLY A 747 0.20 -32.69 -2.22
C GLY A 747 -0.22 -34.03 -2.84
N GLY A 748 0.39 -35.13 -2.39
CA GLY A 748 0.10 -36.50 -2.87
C GLY A 748 0.77 -36.81 -4.21
N GLU A 749 0.01 -37.28 -5.21
CA GLU A 749 0.53 -37.63 -6.56
C GLU A 749 1.20 -36.45 -7.31
N LEU A 750 0.95 -35.23 -6.84
CA LEU A 750 1.52 -34.00 -7.42
C LEU A 750 2.81 -33.57 -6.72
N GLU A 751 3.25 -34.27 -5.66
CA GLU A 751 4.53 -33.99 -5.00
C GLU A 751 5.70 -34.10 -5.98
N GLY A 752 6.60 -33.11 -5.95
CA GLY A 752 7.71 -32.96 -6.90
C GLY A 752 7.43 -32.04 -8.10
N ARG A 753 6.18 -31.67 -8.37
CA ARG A 753 5.87 -30.62 -9.35
C ARG A 753 6.12 -29.22 -8.78
N PRO A 754 6.40 -28.21 -9.63
CA PRO A 754 6.53 -26.82 -9.19
C PRO A 754 5.30 -26.38 -8.38
N VAL A 755 5.53 -25.66 -7.27
CA VAL A 755 4.47 -25.20 -6.35
C VAL A 755 3.33 -24.48 -7.08
N GLY A 756 3.65 -23.73 -8.13
CA GLY A 756 2.64 -23.03 -8.91
C GLY A 756 1.63 -23.93 -9.62
N GLU A 757 2.02 -25.12 -10.05
CA GLU A 757 1.10 -26.09 -10.67
C GLU A 757 0.19 -26.77 -9.64
N ARG A 758 0.65 -26.83 -8.39
CA ARG A 758 -0.04 -27.45 -7.24
C ARG A 758 -1.04 -26.51 -6.57
N ALA A 759 -1.29 -25.32 -7.14
CA ALA A 759 -2.27 -24.38 -6.63
C ALA A 759 -3.67 -24.63 -7.23
N TYR A 760 -4.66 -24.82 -6.36
CA TYR A 760 -6.06 -25.07 -6.72
C TYR A 760 -7.00 -24.21 -5.87
N THR A 761 -8.19 -23.92 -6.38
CA THR A 761 -9.25 -23.26 -5.60
C THR A 761 -9.81 -24.19 -4.53
N TYR A 762 -10.39 -23.64 -3.46
CA TYR A 762 -11.07 -24.43 -2.43
C TYR A 762 -12.12 -25.39 -3.03
N SER A 763 -12.91 -24.91 -4.00
CA SER A 763 -13.93 -25.71 -4.66
C SER A 763 -13.37 -26.87 -5.47
N GLU A 764 -12.24 -26.68 -6.17
CA GLU A 764 -11.55 -27.76 -6.89
C GLU A 764 -10.98 -28.81 -5.94
N VAL A 765 -10.42 -28.39 -4.80
CA VAL A 765 -9.89 -29.30 -3.79
C VAL A 765 -10.99 -30.20 -3.21
N ILE A 766 -12.13 -29.60 -2.84
CA ILE A 766 -13.27 -30.36 -2.30
C ILE A 766 -13.90 -31.28 -3.34
N LYS A 767 -14.14 -30.78 -4.57
CA LYS A 767 -14.75 -31.58 -5.65
C LYS A 767 -13.83 -32.71 -6.12
N GLY A 768 -12.54 -32.41 -6.26
CA GLY A 768 -11.51 -33.35 -6.72
C GLY A 768 -10.99 -34.28 -5.63
N LYS A 769 -11.43 -34.11 -4.37
CA LYS A 769 -10.91 -34.83 -3.19
C LYS A 769 -9.38 -34.78 -3.11
N LEU A 770 -8.79 -33.65 -3.46
CA LEU A 770 -7.34 -33.46 -3.46
C LEU A 770 -6.85 -33.29 -2.03
N GLN A 771 -5.71 -33.91 -1.70
CA GLN A 771 -5.10 -33.80 -0.38
C GLN A 771 -4.23 -32.53 -0.26
N VAL A 772 -4.29 -31.86 0.88
CA VAL A 772 -3.47 -30.67 1.17
C VAL A 772 -2.02 -31.08 1.40
N ASP A 773 -1.07 -30.30 0.90
CA ASP A 773 0.37 -30.49 1.17
C ASP A 773 0.73 -29.95 2.56
N GLY A 774 0.56 -30.76 3.60
CA GLY A 774 0.82 -30.37 4.99
C GLY A 774 2.25 -29.85 5.21
N GLU A 775 3.26 -30.46 4.59
CA GLU A 775 4.67 -30.08 4.73
C GLU A 775 4.95 -28.69 4.15
N TYR A 776 4.34 -28.34 3.01
CA TYR A 776 4.41 -26.98 2.47
C TYR A 776 3.90 -25.94 3.47
N TYR A 777 2.77 -26.20 4.12
CA TYR A 777 2.20 -25.25 5.09
C TYR A 777 3.03 -25.17 6.37
N ILE A 778 3.55 -26.28 6.87
CA ILE A 778 4.46 -26.27 8.02
C ILE A 778 5.70 -25.43 7.69
N LEU A 779 6.36 -25.69 6.56
CA LEU A 779 7.63 -25.06 6.21
C LEU A 779 7.50 -23.59 5.75
N HIS A 780 6.51 -23.28 4.91
CA HIS A 780 6.43 -21.96 4.24
C HIS A 780 5.40 -21.02 4.86
N GLN A 781 4.46 -21.51 5.68
CA GLN A 781 3.39 -20.69 6.26
C GLN A 781 3.47 -20.60 7.78
N ILE A 782 3.68 -21.72 8.49
CA ILE A 782 3.66 -21.77 9.95
C ILE A 782 5.05 -21.45 10.52
N PHE A 783 6.06 -22.25 10.17
CA PHE A 783 7.42 -22.13 10.70
C PHE A 783 7.99 -20.70 10.60
N PRO A 784 7.89 -19.98 9.46
CA PRO A 784 8.45 -18.64 9.36
C PRO A 784 7.73 -17.59 10.22
N ALA A 785 6.45 -17.81 10.54
CA ALA A 785 5.70 -16.93 11.44
C ALA A 785 6.07 -17.21 12.90
N VAL A 786 6.07 -18.49 13.30
CA VAL A 786 6.44 -18.95 14.65
C VAL A 786 7.88 -18.55 14.99
N LYS A 787 8.82 -18.84 14.09
CA LYS A 787 10.23 -18.45 14.23
C LYS A 787 10.40 -16.97 14.57
N ARG A 788 9.63 -16.10 13.92
CA ARG A 788 9.73 -14.64 14.14
C ARG A 788 9.13 -14.20 15.47
N LEU A 789 8.02 -14.81 15.88
CA LEU A 789 7.39 -14.50 17.18
C LEU A 789 8.26 -14.96 18.35
N CYS A 790 8.89 -16.13 18.21
CA CYS A 790 9.71 -16.72 19.26
C CYS A 790 11.19 -16.31 19.21
N ALA A 791 11.61 -15.45 18.27
CA ALA A 791 13.01 -15.10 18.04
C ALA A 791 13.71 -14.43 19.24
N HIS A 792 12.93 -13.88 20.18
CA HIS A 792 13.42 -13.12 21.34
C HIS A 792 13.01 -13.76 22.67
N LEU A 793 12.62 -15.04 22.64
CA LEU A 793 12.36 -15.84 23.84
C LEU A 793 13.64 -16.55 24.24
N GLU A 794 14.04 -16.40 25.50
CA GLU A 794 15.13 -17.17 26.09
C GLU A 794 14.66 -18.61 26.33
N GLY A 795 15.48 -19.62 25.99
CA GLY A 795 15.14 -21.04 26.19
C GLY A 795 14.47 -21.75 25.00
N THR A 796 14.25 -21.07 23.87
CA THR A 796 13.82 -21.69 22.61
C THR A 796 14.63 -21.16 21.44
N ASP A 797 14.91 -22.01 20.45
CA ASP A 797 15.63 -21.62 19.24
C ASP A 797 14.94 -22.15 17.97
N GLU A 798 15.47 -21.75 16.82
CA GLU A 798 14.92 -22.14 15.51
C GLU A 798 14.93 -23.66 15.33
N THR A 799 15.95 -24.33 15.84
CA THR A 799 16.09 -25.79 15.78
C THR A 799 15.02 -26.49 16.60
N ARG A 800 14.77 -26.04 17.83
CA ARG A 800 13.75 -26.60 18.71
C ARG A 800 12.35 -26.42 18.14
N ILE A 801 12.06 -25.25 17.56
CA ILE A 801 10.77 -25.00 16.89
C ILE A 801 10.58 -25.93 15.69
N ALA A 802 11.64 -26.15 14.90
CA ALA A 802 11.60 -27.07 13.77
C ALA A 802 11.36 -28.51 14.22
N GLU A 803 12.02 -28.96 15.30
CA GLU A 803 11.82 -30.27 15.92
C GLU A 803 10.38 -30.46 16.41
N CYS A 804 9.82 -29.49 17.13
CA CYS A 804 8.43 -29.54 17.60
C CYS A 804 7.46 -29.69 16.42
N LEU A 805 7.72 -29.02 15.29
CA LEU A 805 6.89 -29.17 14.08
C LEU A 805 7.18 -30.47 13.28
N GLY A 806 8.20 -31.25 13.67
CA GLY A 806 8.63 -32.48 13.01
C GLY A 806 9.38 -32.25 11.68
N LEU A 807 10.07 -31.12 11.52
CA LEU A 807 10.86 -30.80 10.32
C LEU A 807 12.27 -31.41 10.40
N ASP A 808 12.77 -31.95 9.28
CA ASP A 808 14.15 -32.48 9.19
C ASP A 808 15.16 -31.38 8.84
N LEU A 809 15.95 -30.97 9.84
CA LEU A 809 16.96 -29.90 9.73
C LEU A 809 18.00 -30.15 8.61
N LYS A 810 18.31 -31.41 8.28
CA LYS A 810 19.30 -31.77 7.24
C LYS A 810 18.76 -31.66 5.82
N LYS A 811 17.46 -31.89 5.62
CA LYS A 811 16.81 -31.80 4.29
C LYS A 811 16.54 -30.36 3.86
N HIS A 812 16.35 -29.45 4.80
CA HIS A 812 15.85 -28.10 4.53
C HIS A 812 16.91 -26.99 4.60
N ASN A 813 18.21 -27.32 4.76
CA ASN A 813 19.32 -26.35 4.79
C ASN A 813 19.04 -25.12 5.70
N ILE A 814 18.47 -25.35 6.87
CA ILE A 814 18.26 -24.29 7.86
C ILE A 814 19.63 -23.92 8.42
N SER A 815 20.18 -22.77 7.99
CA SER A 815 21.47 -22.29 8.49
C SER A 815 21.40 -22.04 10.00
N LEU A 816 22.28 -22.70 10.76
CA LEU A 816 22.55 -22.38 12.15
C LEU A 816 22.93 -20.89 12.26
N PRO A 817 22.28 -20.10 13.12
CA PRO A 817 22.76 -18.76 13.44
C PRO A 817 24.16 -18.87 14.05
N SER A 818 25.10 -18.04 13.61
CA SER A 818 26.32 -17.83 14.38
C SER A 818 25.94 -17.30 15.76
N PRO A 819 26.54 -17.80 16.87
CA PRO A 819 26.12 -17.49 18.24
C PRO A 819 26.26 -16.00 18.65
N ASN A 820 26.76 -15.13 17.77
CA ASN A 820 26.95 -13.69 18.03
C ASN A 820 26.06 -12.75 17.21
N SER A 821 25.02 -13.21 16.50
CA SER A 821 24.10 -12.26 15.84
C SER A 821 23.16 -11.53 16.81
N ASN A 822 23.11 -11.92 18.09
CA ASN A 822 22.12 -11.44 19.07
C ASN A 822 22.70 -10.80 20.35
N ILE A 823 24.00 -10.45 20.42
CA ILE A 823 24.54 -9.75 21.60
C ILE A 823 25.26 -8.45 21.19
N SER A 824 24.69 -7.33 21.64
CA SER A 824 25.26 -5.97 21.74
C SER A 824 25.58 -5.18 20.45
N ASN A 825 24.86 -4.06 20.29
CA ASN A 825 25.13 -2.98 19.33
C ASN A 825 26.34 -2.09 19.73
N PHE A 826 27.33 -2.65 20.43
CA PHE A 826 28.66 -2.04 20.50
C PHE A 826 29.57 -2.89 19.64
N GLN A 827 29.66 -2.57 18.35
CA GLN A 827 30.80 -3.03 17.57
C GLN A 827 32.03 -2.27 18.10
N PRO A 828 33.01 -2.95 18.72
CA PRO A 828 34.31 -2.33 18.95
C PRO A 828 34.81 -1.75 17.62
N LEU A 829 35.47 -0.57 17.67
CA LEU A 829 36.13 0.00 16.50
C LEU A 829 36.91 -1.11 15.80
N GLU A 830 36.85 -1.22 14.46
CA GLU A 830 37.47 -2.35 13.76
C GLU A 830 38.97 -2.51 14.10
N SER A 831 39.64 -1.44 14.55
CA SER A 831 41.01 -1.41 15.07
C SER A 831 41.22 -2.19 16.38
N THR A 832 40.16 -2.52 17.11
CA THR A 832 40.17 -3.15 18.44
C THR A 832 39.73 -4.61 18.44
N ILE A 833 39.30 -5.15 17.30
CA ILE A 833 38.98 -6.57 17.13
C ILE A 833 40.28 -7.39 17.08
N SER A 834 40.36 -8.48 17.84
CA SER A 834 41.54 -9.37 17.83
C SER A 834 41.70 -10.09 16.48
N ASP A 835 42.93 -10.46 16.13
CA ASP A 835 43.21 -11.18 14.87
C ASP A 835 42.53 -12.58 14.85
N GLU A 836 42.36 -13.22 16.01
CA GLU A 836 41.64 -14.49 16.18
C GLU A 836 40.16 -14.37 15.80
N GLU A 837 39.50 -13.28 16.22
CA GLU A 837 38.11 -13.02 15.86
C GLU A 837 37.98 -12.50 14.43
N ARG A 838 38.91 -11.64 13.99
CA ARG A 838 38.91 -11.07 12.63
C ARG A 838 39.08 -12.14 11.54
N PHE A 839 39.92 -13.15 11.79
CA PHE A 839 40.26 -14.17 10.80
C PHE A 839 39.48 -15.49 10.97
N ARG A 840 38.52 -15.57 11.91
CA ARG A 840 37.73 -16.78 12.20
C ARG A 840 37.12 -17.46 10.97
N ASP A 841 36.55 -16.66 10.06
CA ASP A 841 35.84 -17.14 8.87
C ASP A 841 36.73 -17.23 7.62
N THR A 842 38.05 -17.08 7.75
CA THR A 842 38.99 -17.10 6.61
C THR A 842 39.37 -18.52 6.19
N GLN A 843 39.55 -18.72 4.89
CA GLN A 843 40.03 -19.96 4.33
C GLN A 843 41.54 -20.11 4.61
N LYS A 844 41.92 -21.19 5.28
CA LYS A 844 43.33 -21.52 5.57
C LYS A 844 44.12 -21.78 4.27
N LEU A 845 45.42 -21.44 4.27
CA LEU A 845 46.30 -21.71 3.13
C LEU A 845 46.66 -23.21 3.10
N VAL A 846 46.23 -23.91 2.04
CA VAL A 846 46.57 -25.32 1.83
C VAL A 846 47.58 -25.44 0.69
N ILE A 847 48.76 -25.96 1.00
CA ILE A 847 49.87 -26.16 0.07
C ILE A 847 49.91 -27.63 -0.32
N THR A 848 49.79 -27.90 -1.62
CA THR A 848 49.88 -29.25 -2.19
C THR A 848 51.32 -29.53 -2.60
N CYS A 849 51.86 -30.65 -2.12
CA CYS A 849 53.17 -31.17 -2.51
C CYS A 849 53.09 -31.92 -3.85
N ALA A 850 54.23 -32.12 -4.52
CA ALA A 850 54.30 -32.91 -5.74
C ALA A 850 53.93 -34.40 -5.53
N CYS A 851 54.05 -34.93 -4.31
CA CYS A 851 53.60 -36.28 -3.96
C CYS A 851 52.07 -36.39 -3.75
N GLY A 852 51.33 -35.28 -3.83
CA GLY A 852 49.88 -35.22 -3.60
C GLY A 852 49.46 -34.86 -2.18
N GLU A 853 50.39 -34.81 -1.22
CA GLU A 853 50.10 -34.46 0.17
C GLU A 853 49.62 -33.01 0.31
N LYS A 854 48.61 -32.77 1.16
CA LYS A 854 48.00 -31.45 1.37
C LYS A 854 48.34 -30.93 2.76
N ILE A 855 49.08 -29.82 2.79
CA ILE A 855 49.63 -29.26 4.02
C ILE A 855 48.90 -27.96 4.35
N VAL A 856 48.27 -27.89 5.52
CA VAL A 856 47.68 -26.63 6.01
C VAL A 856 48.79 -25.78 6.62
N TYR A 857 49.01 -24.57 6.10
CA TYR A 857 50.04 -23.65 6.57
C TYR A 857 49.40 -22.47 7.30
N GLU A 858 49.62 -22.37 8.61
CA GLU A 858 49.07 -21.32 9.48
C GLU A 858 50.13 -20.34 10.00
N GLY A 859 51.33 -20.37 9.40
CA GLY A 859 52.48 -19.56 9.78
C GLY A 859 53.49 -20.31 10.65
N ILE A 860 54.72 -19.79 10.76
CA ILE A 860 55.78 -20.40 11.57
C ILE A 860 55.38 -20.37 13.05
N GLY A 861 55.37 -21.55 13.70
CA GLY A 861 55.03 -21.73 15.12
C GLY A 861 53.57 -22.11 15.40
N ALA A 862 52.68 -22.10 14.40
CA ALA A 862 51.29 -22.58 14.54
C ALA A 862 51.09 -24.02 14.02
N THR A 863 52.08 -24.54 13.29
CA THR A 863 52.05 -25.86 12.66
C THR A 863 53.37 -26.58 12.91
N ASP A 864 53.35 -27.89 13.22
CA ASP A 864 54.52 -28.76 13.46
C ASP A 864 55.37 -29.04 12.19
N ILE A 865 55.37 -28.10 11.24
CA ILE A 865 55.97 -28.28 9.92
C ILE A 865 57.34 -27.59 9.90
N SER A 866 58.39 -28.36 9.60
CA SER A 866 59.75 -27.87 9.45
C SER A 866 59.91 -27.00 8.19
N LEU A 867 60.55 -25.84 8.34
CA LEU A 867 60.83 -24.90 7.25
C LEU A 867 62.35 -24.73 7.13
N ASP A 868 62.90 -24.98 5.94
CA ASP A 868 64.34 -24.89 5.67
C ASP A 868 64.68 -23.77 4.68
N ASP A 869 65.96 -23.66 4.31
CA ASP A 869 66.46 -22.64 3.37
C ASP A 869 65.86 -22.73 1.97
N LYS A 870 65.27 -23.87 1.62
CA LYS A 870 64.69 -24.15 0.31
C LYS A 870 63.18 -23.98 0.32
N GLY A 871 62.51 -24.24 1.45
CA GLY A 871 61.09 -23.96 1.64
C GLY A 871 60.44 -24.85 2.71
N LEU A 872 59.15 -25.12 2.54
CA LEU A 872 58.36 -25.91 3.49
C LEU A 872 58.61 -27.41 3.29
N ARG A 873 59.03 -28.17 4.31
CA ARG A 873 59.21 -29.62 4.18
C ARG A 873 57.87 -30.35 4.19
N CYS A 874 57.71 -31.26 3.24
CA CYS A 874 56.53 -32.12 3.20
C CYS A 874 56.62 -33.22 4.26
N PRO A 875 55.62 -33.43 5.12
CA PRO A 875 55.65 -34.48 6.14
C PRO A 875 55.60 -35.90 5.55
N ALA A 876 55.06 -36.08 4.33
CA ALA A 876 54.93 -37.39 3.70
C ALA A 876 56.17 -37.83 2.91
N CYS A 877 56.77 -36.93 2.11
CA CYS A 877 57.92 -37.28 1.25
C CYS A 877 59.24 -36.60 1.66
N ASN A 878 59.23 -35.77 2.70
CA ASN A 878 60.38 -35.03 3.22
C ASN A 878 61.08 -34.08 2.20
N GLU A 879 60.48 -33.85 1.04
CA GLU A 879 60.99 -32.92 0.02
C GLU A 879 60.59 -31.47 0.35
N SER A 880 61.52 -30.52 0.15
CA SER A 880 61.30 -29.10 0.41
C SER A 880 60.50 -28.43 -0.73
N ILE A 881 59.28 -27.99 -0.42
CA ILE A 881 58.40 -27.25 -1.33
C ILE A 881 58.96 -25.84 -1.49
N ARG A 882 59.57 -25.58 -2.65
CA ARG A 882 60.19 -24.28 -2.95
C ARG A 882 59.19 -23.12 -2.92
N PHE A 883 59.63 -21.96 -2.45
CA PHE A 883 58.80 -20.76 -2.28
C PHE A 883 58.08 -20.28 -3.55
N PHE A 884 58.62 -20.49 -4.75
CA PHE A 884 57.88 -20.13 -5.97
C PHE A 884 56.61 -21.00 -6.17
N LYS A 885 56.64 -22.28 -5.74
CA LYS A 885 55.45 -23.14 -5.76
C LYS A 885 54.44 -22.71 -4.70
N ILE A 886 54.92 -22.27 -3.54
CA ILE A 886 54.09 -21.70 -2.47
C ILE A 886 53.42 -20.42 -2.98
N ASN A 887 54.18 -19.52 -3.60
CA ASN A 887 53.67 -18.26 -4.16
C ASN A 887 52.65 -18.48 -5.29
N ALA A 888 52.87 -19.46 -6.16
CA ALA A 888 51.90 -19.82 -7.21
C ALA A 888 50.57 -20.33 -6.62
N GLN A 889 50.64 -21.17 -5.58
CA GLN A 889 49.44 -21.68 -4.89
C GLN A 889 48.75 -20.61 -4.05
N LEU A 890 49.52 -19.70 -3.44
CA LEU A 890 49.01 -18.51 -2.75
C LEU A 890 48.26 -17.59 -3.72
N GLU A 891 48.84 -17.29 -4.88
CA GLU A 891 48.18 -16.48 -5.91
C GLU A 891 46.92 -17.17 -6.45
N TYR A 892 46.94 -18.50 -6.62
CA TYR A 892 45.76 -19.27 -7.00
C TYR A 892 44.63 -19.15 -5.97
N LEU A 893 44.93 -19.28 -4.67
CA LEU A 893 43.95 -19.11 -3.61
C LEU A 893 43.35 -17.69 -3.62
N ILE A 894 44.19 -16.67 -3.75
CA ILE A 894 43.75 -15.27 -3.85
C ILE A 894 42.79 -15.09 -5.03
N ARG A 895 43.15 -15.60 -6.22
CA ARG A 895 42.28 -15.52 -7.40
C ARG A 895 40.96 -16.28 -7.23
N SER A 896 40.98 -17.43 -6.55
CA SER A 896 39.77 -18.21 -6.23
C SER A 896 38.83 -17.44 -5.30
N VAL A 897 39.35 -16.82 -4.25
CA VAL A 897 38.58 -15.98 -3.32
C VAL A 897 38.00 -14.75 -4.02
N ILE A 898 38.80 -14.08 -4.85
CA ILE A 898 38.35 -12.93 -5.64
C ILE A 898 37.28 -13.36 -6.65
N ALA A 899 37.44 -14.52 -7.29
CA ALA A 899 36.41 -15.06 -8.19
C ALA A 899 35.08 -15.27 -7.46
N LYS A 900 35.09 -15.87 -6.26
CA LYS A 900 33.88 -16.03 -5.42
C LYS A 900 33.19 -14.70 -5.09
N TYR A 901 33.96 -13.65 -4.85
CA TYR A 901 33.42 -12.30 -4.67
C TYR A 901 32.72 -11.79 -5.94
N TYR A 902 33.39 -11.91 -7.10
CA TYR A 902 32.87 -11.45 -8.38
C TYR A 902 31.78 -12.34 -8.99
N GLU A 903 31.56 -13.56 -8.47
CA GLU A 903 30.34 -14.31 -8.74
C GLU A 903 29.10 -13.50 -8.34
N GLY A 904 29.20 -12.64 -7.33
CA GLY A 904 28.17 -11.64 -7.02
C GLY A 904 26.89 -12.24 -6.47
N TRP A 905 26.98 -13.38 -5.78
CA TRP A 905 25.84 -14.01 -5.14
C TRP A 905 25.31 -13.16 -3.99
N LEU A 906 24.02 -12.87 -4.05
CA LEU A 906 23.26 -12.15 -3.05
C LEU A 906 22.26 -13.10 -2.41
N ALA A 907 22.14 -13.02 -1.09
CA ALA A 907 21.14 -13.74 -0.31
C ALA A 907 20.24 -12.75 0.43
N CYS A 908 18.95 -13.06 0.45
CA CYS A 908 17.97 -12.31 1.23
C CYS A 908 18.11 -12.62 2.72
N ASP A 909 18.10 -11.59 3.57
CA ASP A 909 18.10 -11.73 5.04
C ASP A 909 16.75 -12.25 5.60
N ASP A 910 15.67 -12.10 4.84
CA ASP A 910 14.37 -12.68 5.16
C ASP A 910 14.38 -14.17 4.85
N SER A 911 14.49 -14.99 5.89
CA SER A 911 14.54 -16.45 5.77
C SER A 911 13.28 -17.05 5.15
N ALA A 912 12.13 -16.35 5.18
CA ALA A 912 10.92 -16.79 4.48
C ALA A 912 11.03 -16.66 2.96
N CYS A 913 11.91 -15.79 2.48
CA CYS A 913 12.10 -15.54 1.06
C CYS A 913 13.05 -16.55 0.41
N GLY A 914 14.11 -16.96 1.12
CA GLY A 914 15.10 -17.92 0.64
C GLY A 914 15.78 -17.56 -0.70
N THR A 915 15.59 -16.32 -1.18
CA THR A 915 16.02 -15.93 -2.53
C THR A 915 17.53 -15.74 -2.55
N ARG A 916 18.19 -16.55 -3.39
CA ARG A 916 19.60 -16.46 -3.74
C ARG A 916 19.72 -16.09 -5.21
N THR A 917 20.27 -14.92 -5.52
CA THR A 917 20.35 -14.41 -6.90
C THR A 917 21.63 -13.62 -7.15
N ARG A 918 21.99 -13.46 -8.42
CA ARG A 918 23.08 -12.58 -8.87
C ARG A 918 22.56 -11.21 -9.34
N GLN A 919 21.25 -11.03 -9.37
CA GLN A 919 20.59 -9.81 -9.84
C GLN A 919 20.34 -8.83 -8.69
N ILE A 920 20.83 -7.61 -8.85
CA ILE A 920 20.60 -6.51 -7.91
C ILE A 920 19.34 -5.75 -8.32
N ASN A 921 18.50 -5.43 -7.33
CA ASN A 921 17.31 -4.63 -7.55
C ASN A 921 17.70 -3.18 -7.89
N VAL A 922 17.03 -2.58 -8.89
CA VAL A 922 17.20 -1.16 -9.24
C VAL A 922 16.87 -0.20 -8.09
N TYR A 923 16.15 -0.68 -7.07
CA TYR A 923 15.86 0.06 -5.84
C TYR A 923 16.86 -0.19 -4.70
N GLY A 924 18.07 -0.65 -5.01
CA GLY A 924 19.16 -0.85 -4.05
C GLY A 924 19.18 -2.25 -3.43
N LYS A 925 19.52 -2.35 -2.14
CA LYS A 925 19.66 -3.63 -1.41
C LYS A 925 18.34 -4.34 -1.10
N LYS A 926 17.21 -4.00 -1.74
CA LYS A 926 15.94 -4.69 -1.47
C LYS A 926 15.90 -6.05 -2.17
N CYS A 927 15.28 -7.02 -1.51
CA CYS A 927 15.08 -8.34 -2.07
C CYS A 927 14.42 -8.29 -3.46
N SER A 928 15.05 -8.97 -4.41
CA SER A 928 14.54 -9.19 -5.77
C SER A 928 13.61 -10.42 -5.85
N GLY A 929 13.43 -11.13 -4.74
CA GLY A 929 12.58 -12.32 -4.63
C GLY A 929 11.12 -12.07 -5.00
N GLN A 930 10.39 -13.17 -5.26
CA GLN A 930 9.07 -13.21 -5.90
C GLN A 930 8.22 -11.95 -5.59
N GLU A 931 8.12 -11.07 -6.59
CA GLU A 931 7.22 -9.91 -6.65
C GLU A 931 7.54 -8.69 -5.76
N GLY A 932 8.71 -8.55 -5.16
CA GLY A 932 9.02 -7.35 -4.34
C GLY A 932 8.10 -7.17 -3.13
N THR A 933 7.39 -8.23 -2.75
CA THR A 933 6.62 -8.36 -1.51
C THR A 933 7.55 -8.64 -0.32
N CYS A 934 8.67 -9.33 -0.58
CA CYS A 934 9.74 -9.46 0.38
C CYS A 934 10.39 -8.09 0.63
N ARG A 935 10.34 -7.66 1.89
CA ARG A 935 11.01 -6.44 2.37
C ARG A 935 12.40 -6.72 2.95
N GLY A 936 12.86 -7.96 2.83
CA GLY A 936 14.21 -8.35 3.19
C GLY A 936 15.26 -7.56 2.42
N LEU A 937 16.42 -7.41 3.03
CA LEU A 937 17.61 -6.84 2.44
C LEU A 937 18.45 -7.95 1.81
N MET A 938 18.85 -7.74 0.56
CA MET A 938 19.88 -8.53 -0.09
C MET A 938 21.23 -8.09 0.44
N SER A 939 22.03 -9.07 0.84
CA SER A 939 23.43 -8.90 1.19
C SER A 939 24.28 -9.83 0.35
N TYR A 940 25.52 -9.42 0.06
CA TYR A 940 26.46 -10.30 -0.62
C TYR A 940 26.82 -11.44 0.31
N GLU A 941 26.65 -12.68 -0.16
CA GLU A 941 27.03 -13.89 0.57
C GLU A 941 28.52 -13.87 0.92
N PHE A 942 29.32 -13.40 -0.05
CA PHE A 942 30.75 -13.15 0.09
C PHE A 942 31.02 -11.65 -0.09
N SER A 943 31.19 -10.93 1.03
CA SER A 943 31.36 -9.48 1.03
C SER A 943 32.79 -9.04 0.71
N ASP A 944 32.92 -7.78 0.31
CA ASP A 944 34.20 -7.06 0.16
C ASP A 944 35.03 -7.10 1.45
N LYS A 945 34.38 -7.04 2.63
CA LYS A 945 35.03 -7.22 3.94
C LYS A 945 35.65 -8.60 4.09
N LYS A 946 34.94 -9.67 3.69
CA LYS A 946 35.47 -11.04 3.76
C LYS A 946 36.70 -11.22 2.86
N VAL A 947 36.69 -10.64 1.66
CA VAL A 947 37.87 -10.61 0.77
C VAL A 947 39.05 -9.89 1.43
N TYR A 948 38.79 -8.71 2.01
CA TYR A 948 39.84 -7.92 2.65
C TYR A 948 40.46 -8.63 3.86
N ASN A 949 39.63 -9.22 4.73
CA ASN A 949 40.10 -10.01 5.88
C ASN A 949 40.87 -11.26 5.42
N GLN A 950 40.45 -11.91 4.34
CA GLN A 950 41.17 -13.04 3.76
C GLN A 950 42.57 -12.64 3.26
N LEU A 951 42.71 -11.49 2.61
CA LEU A 951 44.00 -10.98 2.16
C LEU A 951 44.90 -10.59 3.34
N LEU A 952 44.36 -9.92 4.36
CA LEU A 952 45.10 -9.60 5.58
C LEU A 952 45.57 -10.85 6.34
N TYR A 953 44.72 -11.89 6.39
CA TYR A 953 45.09 -13.18 6.96
C TYR A 953 46.28 -13.78 6.19
N LEU A 954 46.20 -13.86 4.87
CA LEU A 954 47.27 -14.41 4.03
C LEU A 954 48.57 -13.60 4.13
N GLU A 955 48.49 -12.27 4.25
CA GLU A 955 49.67 -11.43 4.48
C GLU A 955 50.31 -11.72 5.84
N SER A 956 49.48 -11.92 6.88
CA SER A 956 49.95 -12.15 8.25
C SER A 956 50.76 -13.44 8.42
N LEU A 957 50.48 -14.46 7.58
CA LEU A 957 51.22 -15.74 7.56
C LEU A 957 52.72 -15.59 7.23
N PHE A 958 53.09 -14.49 6.58
CA PHE A 958 54.45 -14.21 6.12
C PHE A 958 55.02 -12.91 6.70
N ASP A 959 54.36 -12.31 7.71
CA ASP A 959 54.82 -11.07 8.34
C ASP A 959 55.80 -11.35 9.50
N VAL A 960 57.10 -11.22 9.20
CA VAL A 960 58.19 -11.48 10.16
C VAL A 960 58.04 -10.68 11.46
N GLU A 961 57.61 -9.42 11.39
CA GLU A 961 57.49 -8.57 12.59
C GLU A 961 56.29 -8.99 13.46
N LYS A 962 55.18 -9.39 12.84
CA LYS A 962 54.05 -9.98 13.57
C LYS A 962 54.40 -11.33 14.19
N ILE A 963 55.13 -12.18 13.46
CA ILE A 963 55.59 -13.49 13.95
C ILE A 963 56.48 -13.31 15.17
N LYS A 964 57.45 -12.39 15.14
CA LYS A 964 58.28 -12.05 16.31
C LYS A 964 57.47 -11.55 17.49
N LYS A 965 56.52 -10.63 17.25
CA LYS A 965 55.67 -10.08 18.31
C LYS A 965 54.84 -11.18 18.98
N LYS A 966 54.29 -12.10 18.18
CA LYS A 966 53.50 -13.26 18.66
C LYS A 966 54.37 -14.27 19.42
N ALA A 967 55.57 -14.58 18.92
CA ALA A 967 56.52 -15.47 19.59
C ALA A 967 57.08 -14.89 20.90
N ASN A 968 57.22 -13.57 21.00
CA ASN A 968 57.63 -12.89 22.25
C ASN A 968 56.50 -12.83 23.29
N SER A 969 55.24 -12.95 22.88
CA SER A 969 54.08 -12.99 23.77
C SER A 969 53.66 -14.40 24.23
N SER A 970 54.21 -15.47 23.64
CA SER A 970 53.89 -16.86 24.00
C SER A 970 54.91 -17.45 24.99
N THR A 971 54.47 -18.42 25.80
CA THR A 971 55.31 -19.20 26.73
C THR A 971 56.00 -20.40 26.06
N ASP A 972 56.12 -20.39 24.73
CA ASP A 972 56.52 -21.53 23.92
C ASP A 972 58.03 -21.83 24.03
N VAL A 973 58.38 -23.11 24.14
CA VAL A 973 59.76 -23.57 24.41
C VAL A 973 60.68 -23.30 23.20
N ASN A 974 60.11 -23.22 21.99
CA ASN A 974 60.83 -23.03 20.72
C ASN A 974 60.85 -21.58 20.20
N LYS A 975 60.61 -20.58 21.06
CA LYS A 975 60.51 -19.15 20.66
C LYS A 975 61.72 -18.62 19.88
N GLN A 976 62.94 -19.00 20.27
CA GLN A 976 64.16 -18.54 19.62
C GLN A 976 64.33 -19.16 18.23
N GLU A 977 63.92 -20.42 18.06
CA GLU A 977 63.97 -21.13 16.78
C GLU A 977 62.98 -20.53 15.77
N ILE A 978 61.76 -20.19 16.22
CA ILE A 978 60.74 -19.53 15.40
C ILE A 978 61.23 -18.16 14.89
N ILE A 979 61.83 -17.35 15.77
CA ILE A 979 62.36 -16.02 15.43
C ILE A 979 63.53 -16.12 14.45
N VAL A 980 64.47 -17.02 14.69
CA VAL A 980 65.64 -17.23 13.80
C VAL A 980 65.19 -17.74 12.44
N THR A 981 64.24 -18.68 12.39
CA THR A 981 63.73 -19.25 11.14
C THR A 981 62.95 -18.22 10.31
N ALA A 982 62.15 -17.37 10.97
CA ALA A 982 61.45 -16.27 10.32
C ALA A 982 62.41 -15.22 9.75
N GLU A 983 63.47 -14.87 10.49
CA GLU A 983 64.48 -13.90 10.03
C GLU A 983 65.31 -14.43 8.85
N ARG A 984 65.73 -15.69 8.92
CA ARG A 984 66.49 -16.35 7.85
C ARG A 984 65.72 -16.43 6.53
N ASN A 985 64.39 -16.37 6.59
CA ASN A 985 63.49 -16.39 5.43
C ASN A 985 62.85 -15.04 5.10
N ARG A 986 63.30 -13.93 5.71
CA ARG A 986 62.72 -12.59 5.53
C ARG A 986 62.55 -12.19 4.06
N GLU A 987 63.57 -12.38 3.22
CA GLU A 987 63.48 -12.04 1.80
C GLU A 987 62.43 -12.86 1.06
N ARG A 988 62.32 -14.17 1.38
CA ARG A 988 61.35 -15.08 0.75
C ARG A 988 59.93 -14.77 1.20
N PHE A 989 59.76 -14.45 2.48
CA PHE A 989 58.50 -14.00 3.06
C PHE A 989 58.06 -12.65 2.48
N ASN A 990 59.00 -11.73 2.26
CA ASN A 990 58.71 -10.48 1.55
C ASN A 990 58.25 -10.73 0.11
N ALA A 991 58.78 -11.73 -0.58
CA ALA A 991 58.28 -12.12 -1.90
C ALA A 991 56.85 -12.67 -1.83
N SER A 992 56.52 -13.52 -0.85
CA SER A 992 55.15 -14.00 -0.61
C SER A 992 54.19 -12.87 -0.24
N ARG A 993 54.62 -11.94 0.62
CA ARG A 993 53.85 -10.73 0.96
C ARG A 993 53.62 -9.83 -0.24
N SER A 994 54.61 -9.69 -1.13
CA SER A 994 54.48 -8.88 -2.35
C SER A 994 53.39 -9.43 -3.28
N VAL A 995 53.21 -10.77 -3.33
CA VAL A 995 52.09 -11.39 -4.05
C VAL A 995 50.75 -10.95 -3.47
N VAL A 996 50.58 -10.95 -2.14
CA VAL A 996 49.35 -10.50 -1.49
C VAL A 996 49.15 -8.98 -1.63
N ALA A 997 50.22 -8.21 -1.46
CA ALA A 997 50.24 -6.74 -1.53
C ALA A 997 49.74 -6.24 -2.88
N LYS A 998 50.12 -6.89 -3.99
CA LYS A 998 49.62 -6.60 -5.35
C LYS A 998 48.09 -6.56 -5.45
N TYR A 999 47.39 -7.37 -4.63
CA TYR A 999 45.93 -7.39 -4.58
C TYR A 999 45.37 -6.46 -3.50
N LEU A 1000 46.01 -6.36 -2.33
CA LEU A 1000 45.63 -5.41 -1.27
C LEU A 1000 45.72 -3.94 -1.73
N ASP A 1001 46.73 -3.58 -2.53
CA ASP A 1001 46.90 -2.23 -3.08
C ASP A 1001 45.80 -1.80 -4.03
N LYS A 1002 45.05 -2.77 -4.57
CA LYS A 1002 43.87 -2.52 -5.42
C LYS A 1002 42.56 -2.56 -4.63
N SER A 1003 42.60 -2.89 -3.34
CA SER A 1003 41.41 -2.96 -2.50
C SER A 1003 40.99 -1.56 -2.05
N GLY A 1004 39.77 -1.16 -2.40
CA GLY A 1004 39.21 0.13 -1.96
C GLY A 1004 39.08 0.24 -0.42
N ARG A 1005 39.05 -0.88 0.31
CA ARG A 1005 39.03 -0.87 1.79
C ARG A 1005 40.36 -0.48 2.44
N ARG A 1006 41.46 -0.48 1.66
CA ARG A 1006 42.79 -0.08 2.15
C ARG A 1006 42.93 1.44 2.24
N TYR A 1007 42.14 2.19 1.46
CA TYR A 1007 42.23 3.63 1.35
C TYR A 1007 40.96 4.30 1.87
N VAL A 1008 41.12 5.38 2.62
CA VAL A 1008 40.02 6.24 3.06
C VAL A 1008 40.28 7.61 2.47
N ASP A 1009 39.43 8.04 1.54
CA ASP A 1009 39.51 9.37 0.94
C ASP A 1009 38.99 10.41 1.95
N MET A 1010 39.90 10.89 2.79
CA MET A 1010 39.60 11.91 3.80
C MET A 1010 39.11 13.22 3.16
N TYR A 1011 39.56 13.53 1.94
CA TYR A 1011 39.10 14.72 1.23
C TYR A 1011 37.63 14.56 0.81
N GLY A 1012 37.28 13.47 0.11
CA GLY A 1012 35.88 13.20 -0.28
C GLY A 1012 34.89 13.13 0.90
N ILE A 1013 35.34 12.64 2.07
CA ILE A 1013 34.53 12.56 3.29
C ILE A 1013 34.33 13.93 3.95
N PHE A 1014 35.24 14.89 3.78
CA PHE A 1014 35.17 16.18 4.47
C PHE A 1014 34.99 17.38 3.56
N ASN A 1015 34.93 17.19 2.24
CA ASN A 1015 34.74 18.25 1.24
C ASN A 1015 33.33 18.90 1.26
N PHE A 1016 32.43 18.44 2.14
CA PHE A 1016 31.13 19.08 2.38
C PHE A 1016 31.09 19.91 3.68
N MET A 1017 32.14 19.85 4.50
CA MET A 1017 32.40 20.81 5.58
C MET A 1017 33.18 21.98 5.03
#